data_AF-A0A8T0F5Q2-F1
#
_entry.id   AF-A0A8T0F5Q2-F1
#
_cell.length_a   1.000
_cell.length_b   1.000
_cell.length_c   1.000
_cell.angle_alpha   90.00
_cell.angle_beta   90.00
_cell.angle_gamma   90.00
#
_symmetry.space_group_name_H-M   'P 1'
#
loop_
_entity.id
_entity.type
_entity.pdbx_description
1 polymer ?
#
loop_
_entity_poly.entity_id
_entity_poly.type
_entity_poly.pdbx_seq_one_letter_code
_entity_poly.pdbx_strand_id
1 'polypeptide(L)'
;MWLRLLALACVTGIVVAGPFQKETRHYCAKQCTQRQQEKLQWKVGSAYVYRYQSENIVTYGGNQKQKSSIEAEVEYHILTKCDTLLKMKNIRINQKLTEEEKEDLKRKLELPLVYSNADGTFETVCPSLEESTQSLNIKKALISTFVITMSKLDTPEETEEYDSLGKCNTKYSIKYGKELVLKKEKDLKSCTNRHTFLSSLLKQKIPSSLIFESDHLECKQLIEEGIIKKVECKESERMKPPLKDQNSWIEFSGSSEQELIEKKTADNFQPEEPLLSEDILFDLEESRKGDSNEKEAERILRKLCSKNINVVDISVSSDFMKLVSLTKGLSYEQLEKMHRFLQNGKLCSSKKIRDLFVDTLPVIGTDASVKLMVKLIENQDITGLKAKLWPASFALISKPTKEAVASVIPLLKMDYSMSVILGVSAMIHKLCSLENCAVIDSVDEVISIFNQYLGQNCSADDDDKILAALKAFGNMGYHGKARENIIACVKDSSKSTRLRLAAIDAFRRINDKRPDEFIEIYSNKNENYEVRISAFASVLKHADHQQFHKIKETAESENDSQVAGYVYTSIKNLNKASSPDKQKIKKLLDNIQIQPPKVNYWENSKNIEVTGFSESLNIGGGIEADIIHSPDSKIPRSVYTRLNVGIFDVNINLLELSIRAEGLEELLKKVIGFKDKPSKERSWSLFSSKHLTGESDSELSLFVRALNTEIFYRSASDLSGLGEMIRIAEITNKLAHENNADFSHSLVFMNSKLVIPSITGRSYTFDFTGTSTVGVTARSKVDLLSLPRNADVHIHFQPSANIEFATTVGIQSNKHRARLKKSYITDYMYN
;
A
#
# COMPACT_ATOMS: atom_id res chain seq x y z
N MET A 1 74.78 1.50 28.28
CA MET A 1 73.43 1.50 28.93
C MET A 1 72.27 1.37 27.93
N TRP A 2 72.47 1.60 26.63
CA TRP A 2 71.41 1.46 25.62
C TRP A 2 71.27 0.08 24.96
N LEU A 3 72.26 -0.83 25.11
CA LEU A 3 72.17 -2.20 24.58
C LEU A 3 71.49 -3.21 25.51
N ARG A 4 71.20 -2.85 26.77
CA ARG A 4 70.46 -3.72 27.71
C ARG A 4 68.94 -3.49 27.69
N LEU A 5 68.47 -2.42 27.04
CA LEU A 5 67.03 -2.12 26.88
C LEU A 5 66.40 -2.80 25.65
N LEU A 6 67.21 -3.20 24.65
CA LEU A 6 66.72 -3.88 23.45
C LEU A 6 66.58 -5.40 23.62
N ALA A 7 67.29 -6.01 24.57
CA ALA A 7 67.20 -7.45 24.83
C ALA A 7 65.98 -7.85 25.69
N LEU A 8 65.36 -6.89 26.41
CA LEU A 8 64.16 -7.17 27.23
C LEU A 8 62.84 -7.07 26.44
N ALA A 9 62.85 -6.51 25.23
CA ALA A 9 61.67 -6.37 24.38
C ALA A 9 61.36 -7.61 23.50
N CYS A 10 62.27 -8.59 23.45
CA CYS A 10 62.10 -9.81 22.62
C CYS A 10 61.65 -11.07 23.39
N VAL A 11 61.41 -11.00 24.71
CA VAL A 11 61.09 -12.21 25.52
C VAL A 11 59.66 -12.23 26.10
N THR A 12 58.85 -11.19 25.93
CA THR A 12 57.43 -11.17 26.39
C THR A 12 56.43 -11.22 25.23
N GLY A 13 56.67 -12.13 24.28
CA GLY A 13 55.81 -12.37 23.12
C GLY A 13 55.33 -13.82 23.01
N ILE A 14 55.23 -14.57 24.11
CA ILE A 14 54.47 -15.84 24.13
C ILE A 14 53.02 -15.47 24.47
N VAL A 15 52.33 -14.90 23.48
CA VAL A 15 50.87 -14.92 23.48
C VAL A 15 50.47 -16.30 22.97
N VAL A 16 49.73 -17.00 23.84
CA VAL A 16 48.98 -18.22 23.60
C VAL A 16 48.45 -18.24 22.15
N ALA A 17 49.15 -18.96 21.27
CA ALA A 17 48.55 -19.48 20.06
C ALA A 17 47.58 -20.58 20.50
N GLY A 18 46.39 -20.17 20.94
CA GLY A 18 45.24 -21.06 20.95
C GLY A 18 45.08 -21.63 19.55
N PRO A 19 44.58 -22.87 19.39
CA PRO A 19 44.38 -23.42 18.07
C PRO A 19 43.52 -22.42 17.29
N PHE A 20 44.06 -21.92 16.17
CA PHE A 20 43.28 -21.22 15.17
C PHE A 20 42.16 -22.18 14.78
N GLN A 21 40.99 -22.02 15.40
CA GLN A 21 39.75 -22.62 14.92
C GLN A 21 39.58 -22.05 13.53
N LYS A 22 39.91 -22.88 12.53
CA LYS A 22 39.58 -22.67 11.14
C LYS A 22 38.09 -22.33 11.15
N GLU A 23 37.73 -21.07 10.94
CA GLU A 23 36.33 -20.66 10.83
C GLU A 23 35.69 -21.61 9.82
N THR A 24 34.79 -22.46 10.31
CA THR A 24 34.01 -23.33 9.45
C THR A 24 33.20 -22.41 8.56
N ARG A 25 33.63 -22.24 7.30
CA ARG A 25 32.85 -21.54 6.27
C ARG A 25 31.52 -22.27 6.14
N HIS A 26 30.49 -21.76 6.79
CA HIS A 26 29.11 -22.18 6.58
C HIS A 26 28.64 -21.63 5.24
N TYR A 27 27.84 -22.41 4.51
CA TYR A 27 27.35 -21.99 3.20
C TYR A 27 26.19 -21.01 3.34
N CYS A 28 25.25 -21.32 4.25
CA CYS A 28 24.02 -20.56 4.42
C CYS A 28 23.73 -20.21 5.89
N ALA A 29 24.05 -21.12 6.81
CA ALA A 29 23.79 -20.92 8.22
C ALA A 29 24.55 -19.70 8.77
N LYS A 30 23.80 -18.74 9.35
CA LYS A 30 24.37 -17.56 10.03
C LYS A 30 25.09 -17.94 11.33
N GLN A 31 24.57 -18.96 12.02
CA GLN A 31 25.12 -19.51 13.26
C GLN A 31 24.90 -21.03 13.26
N CYS A 32 25.80 -21.78 13.88
CA CYS A 32 25.64 -23.22 14.05
C CYS A 32 25.99 -23.66 15.46
N THR A 33 24.97 -23.92 16.27
CA THR A 33 25.13 -24.40 17.64
C THR A 33 25.01 -25.91 17.64
N GLN A 34 26.13 -26.62 17.76
CA GLN A 34 26.12 -28.08 17.86
C GLN A 34 25.52 -28.51 19.20
N ARG A 35 24.41 -29.26 19.17
CA ARG A 35 23.84 -29.88 20.36
C ARG A 35 24.66 -31.12 20.74
N GLN A 36 24.76 -31.39 22.05
CA GLN A 36 25.45 -32.59 22.56
C GLN A 36 24.76 -33.89 22.14
N GLN A 37 23.45 -33.85 21.88
CA GLN A 37 22.66 -34.97 21.38
C GLN A 37 21.72 -34.46 20.27
N GLU A 38 21.93 -34.95 19.05
CA GLU A 38 21.13 -34.60 17.86
C GLU A 38 19.81 -35.40 17.87
N LYS A 39 18.69 -34.74 17.61
CA LYS A 39 17.36 -35.36 17.45
C LYS A 39 17.30 -36.21 16.19
N LEU A 40 17.94 -35.73 15.12
CA LEU A 40 17.97 -36.41 13.82
C LEU A 40 19.42 -36.80 13.46
N GLN A 41 19.63 -38.05 13.09
CA GLN A 41 20.96 -38.64 12.86
C GLN A 41 21.34 -38.62 11.37
N TRP A 42 21.31 -37.42 10.77
CA TRP A 42 21.69 -37.24 9.37
C TRP A 42 23.19 -37.44 9.16
N LYS A 43 23.59 -38.23 8.15
CA LYS A 43 25.00 -38.49 7.86
C LYS A 43 25.56 -37.50 6.84
N VAL A 44 26.56 -36.71 7.26
CA VAL A 44 27.31 -35.79 6.38
C VAL A 44 27.90 -36.55 5.18
N GLY A 45 27.80 -35.96 3.99
CA GLY A 45 28.21 -36.59 2.73
C GLY A 45 27.24 -37.65 2.19
N SER A 46 26.06 -37.80 2.80
CA SER A 46 24.99 -38.66 2.28
C SER A 46 23.86 -37.82 1.66
N ALA A 47 23.19 -38.40 0.67
CA ALA A 47 21.99 -37.86 0.06
C ALA A 47 20.79 -38.78 0.35
N TYR A 48 19.69 -38.18 0.78
CA TYR A 48 18.44 -38.86 1.09
C TYR A 48 17.39 -38.46 0.06
N VAL A 49 16.87 -39.45 -0.68
CA VAL A 49 15.95 -39.23 -1.80
C VAL A 49 14.54 -39.56 -1.34
N TYR A 50 13.64 -38.59 -1.52
CA TYR A 50 12.23 -38.70 -1.16
C TYR A 50 11.35 -38.60 -2.40
N ARG A 51 10.29 -39.39 -2.42
CA ARG A 51 9.15 -39.17 -3.31
C ARG A 51 8.28 -38.08 -2.68
N TYR A 52 8.04 -36.99 -3.39
CA TYR A 52 7.25 -35.85 -2.95
C TYR A 52 5.95 -35.74 -3.75
N GLN A 53 4.85 -35.50 -3.04
CA GLN A 53 3.56 -35.16 -3.63
C GLN A 53 2.92 -34.01 -2.86
N SER A 54 2.32 -33.06 -3.57
CA SER A 54 1.50 -32.02 -2.96
C SER A 54 0.26 -31.71 -3.78
N GLU A 55 -0.79 -31.26 -3.10
CA GLU A 55 -2.06 -30.89 -3.71
C GLU A 55 -2.69 -29.69 -2.99
N ASN A 56 -3.26 -28.78 -3.77
CA ASN A 56 -4.11 -27.70 -3.28
C ASN A 56 -5.44 -27.71 -4.01
N ILE A 57 -6.53 -27.62 -3.26
CA ILE A 57 -7.90 -27.63 -3.77
C ILE A 57 -8.65 -26.40 -3.26
N VAL A 58 -9.47 -25.80 -4.13
CA VAL A 58 -10.45 -24.76 -3.77
C VAL A 58 -11.85 -25.26 -4.10
N THR A 59 -12.71 -25.27 -3.10
CA THR A 59 -14.11 -25.72 -3.20
C THR A 59 -15.06 -24.57 -2.88
N TYR A 60 -16.15 -24.46 -3.64
CA TYR A 60 -17.22 -23.49 -3.39
C TYR A 60 -18.59 -24.15 -3.54
N GLY A 61 -19.41 -24.06 -2.49
CA GLY A 61 -20.74 -24.67 -2.45
C GLY A 61 -20.70 -26.18 -2.72
N GLY A 62 -19.73 -26.88 -2.10
CA GLY A 62 -19.53 -28.32 -2.23
C GLY A 62 -18.88 -28.79 -3.54
N ASN A 63 -18.63 -27.89 -4.51
CA ASN A 63 -18.03 -28.25 -5.79
C ASN A 63 -16.57 -27.81 -5.89
N GLN A 64 -15.68 -28.73 -6.27
CA GLN A 64 -14.29 -28.41 -6.58
C GLN A 64 -14.23 -27.45 -7.77
N LYS A 65 -13.60 -26.30 -7.59
CA LYS A 65 -13.44 -25.27 -8.62
C LYS A 65 -12.02 -25.22 -9.17
N GLN A 66 -11.02 -25.51 -8.34
CA GLN A 66 -9.61 -25.53 -8.74
C GLN A 66 -8.85 -26.65 -8.04
N LYS A 67 -7.84 -27.17 -8.73
CA LYS A 67 -6.87 -28.13 -8.24
C LYS A 67 -5.50 -27.81 -8.81
N SER A 68 -4.47 -27.96 -7.99
CA SER A 68 -3.08 -27.86 -8.39
C SER A 68 -2.30 -28.95 -7.66
N SER A 69 -1.49 -29.74 -8.37
CA SER A 69 -0.60 -30.71 -7.73
C SER A 69 0.80 -30.72 -8.32
N ILE A 70 1.77 -31.13 -7.51
CA ILE A 70 3.17 -31.32 -7.89
C ILE A 70 3.58 -32.71 -7.41
N GLU A 71 4.23 -33.47 -8.28
CA GLU A 71 4.93 -34.71 -7.95
C GLU A 71 6.40 -34.53 -8.32
N ALA A 72 7.32 -34.97 -7.47
CA ALA A 72 8.76 -34.88 -7.74
C ALA A 72 9.56 -35.91 -6.94
N GLU A 73 10.83 -36.07 -7.31
CA GLU A 73 11.86 -36.63 -6.43
C GLU A 73 12.65 -35.49 -5.81
N VAL A 74 12.87 -35.54 -4.50
CA VAL A 74 13.62 -34.53 -3.76
C VAL A 74 14.81 -35.18 -3.09
N GLU A 75 16.00 -34.64 -3.37
CA GLU A 75 17.24 -35.09 -2.77
C GLU A 75 17.74 -34.08 -1.75
N TYR A 76 17.96 -34.54 -0.52
CA TYR A 76 18.58 -33.76 0.55
C TYR A 76 20.02 -34.23 0.75
N HIS A 77 20.97 -33.41 0.32
CA HIS A 77 22.41 -33.64 0.40
C HIS A 77 22.95 -32.97 1.65
N ILE A 78 23.40 -33.75 2.62
CA ILE A 78 23.90 -33.23 3.91
C ILE A 78 25.34 -32.75 3.72
N LEU A 79 25.54 -31.45 3.50
CA LEU A 79 26.85 -30.86 3.19
C LEU A 79 27.72 -30.75 4.44
N THR A 80 27.13 -30.18 5.49
CA THR A 80 27.73 -30.06 6.81
C THR A 80 26.68 -30.43 7.86
N LYS A 81 27.02 -30.38 9.14
CA LYS A 81 26.00 -30.48 10.21
C LYS A 81 24.99 -29.32 10.20
N CYS A 82 25.34 -28.22 9.53
CA CYS A 82 24.66 -26.93 9.60
C CYS A 82 24.01 -26.53 8.27
N ASP A 83 24.39 -27.17 7.17
CA ASP A 83 23.97 -26.81 5.82
C ASP A 83 23.53 -28.05 5.06
N THR A 84 22.34 -27.99 4.47
CA THR A 84 21.79 -29.02 3.61
C THR A 84 21.48 -28.43 2.23
N LEU A 85 21.76 -29.20 1.19
CA LEU A 85 21.41 -28.86 -0.19
C LEU A 85 20.18 -29.65 -0.63
N LEU A 86 19.16 -28.95 -1.11
CA LEU A 86 17.95 -29.49 -1.70
C LEU A 86 18.07 -29.45 -3.22
N LYS A 87 17.80 -30.58 -3.88
CA LYS A 87 17.62 -30.70 -5.33
C LYS A 87 16.28 -31.36 -5.64
N MET A 88 15.52 -30.82 -6.61
CA MET A 88 14.30 -31.46 -7.11
C MET A 88 14.54 -32.03 -8.51
N LYS A 89 14.01 -33.22 -8.78
CA LYS A 89 14.11 -33.95 -10.05
C LYS A 89 12.77 -34.58 -10.41
N ASN A 90 12.64 -35.05 -11.66
CA ASN A 90 11.48 -35.79 -12.14
C ASN A 90 10.13 -35.10 -11.86
N ILE A 91 10.12 -33.77 -12.00
CA ILE A 91 9.00 -32.92 -11.58
C ILE A 91 7.84 -33.03 -12.58
N ARG A 92 6.64 -33.29 -12.07
CA ARG A 92 5.36 -33.25 -12.79
C ARG A 92 4.45 -32.21 -12.14
N ILE A 93 3.92 -31.31 -12.94
CA ILE A 93 3.08 -30.20 -12.49
C ILE A 93 1.70 -30.34 -13.13
N ASN A 94 0.68 -30.61 -12.32
CA ASN A 94 -0.70 -30.68 -12.77
C ASN A 94 -1.46 -29.44 -12.26
N GLN A 95 -1.39 -28.38 -13.05
CA GLN A 95 -2.07 -27.12 -12.81
C GLN A 95 -2.52 -26.54 -14.16
N LYS A 96 -3.57 -25.73 -14.15
CA LYS A 96 -4.05 -24.99 -15.32
C LYS A 96 -3.10 -23.82 -15.68
N LEU A 97 -1.94 -24.17 -16.23
CA LEU A 97 -0.88 -23.29 -16.73
C LEU A 97 -0.67 -23.53 -18.23
N THR A 98 -0.08 -22.56 -18.93
CA THR A 98 0.44 -22.77 -20.29
C THR A 98 1.67 -23.68 -20.26
N GLU A 99 2.01 -24.36 -21.36
CA GLU A 99 3.19 -25.24 -21.38
C GLU A 99 4.51 -24.48 -21.12
N GLU A 100 4.62 -23.24 -21.61
CA GLU A 100 5.75 -22.35 -21.34
C GLU A 100 5.91 -22.06 -19.84
N GLU A 101 4.79 -21.83 -19.14
CA GLU A 101 4.78 -21.58 -17.69
C GLU A 101 5.17 -22.82 -16.87
N LYS A 102 4.73 -24.00 -17.30
CA LYS A 102 5.09 -25.26 -16.63
C LYS A 102 6.58 -25.53 -16.76
N GLU A 103 7.14 -25.35 -17.95
CA GLU A 103 8.56 -25.59 -18.19
C GLU A 103 9.44 -24.57 -17.46
N ASP A 104 9.03 -23.30 -17.43
CA ASP A 104 9.73 -22.28 -16.64
C ASP A 104 9.70 -22.63 -15.14
N LEU A 105 8.54 -22.94 -14.58
CA LEU A 105 8.42 -23.33 -13.17
C LEU A 105 9.22 -24.60 -12.85
N LYS A 106 9.20 -25.60 -13.74
CA LYS A 106 9.99 -26.82 -13.59
C LYS A 106 11.49 -26.51 -13.54
N ARG A 107 12.01 -25.74 -14.49
CA ARG A 107 13.42 -25.33 -14.53
C ARG A 107 13.83 -24.56 -13.27
N LYS A 108 12.95 -23.70 -12.74
CA LYS A 108 13.21 -22.96 -11.49
C LYS A 108 13.22 -23.90 -10.28
N LEU A 109 12.29 -24.87 -10.21
CA LEU A 109 12.27 -25.87 -9.14
C LEU A 109 13.51 -26.78 -9.15
N GLU A 110 14.10 -27.03 -10.32
CA GLU A 110 15.34 -27.81 -10.47
C GLU A 110 16.60 -27.06 -9.97
N LEU A 111 16.54 -25.74 -9.78
CA LEU A 111 17.66 -24.98 -9.22
C LEU A 111 18.01 -25.49 -7.80
N PRO A 112 19.30 -25.67 -7.47
CA PRO A 112 19.71 -26.09 -6.14
C PRO A 112 19.40 -25.02 -5.09
N LEU A 113 18.96 -25.45 -3.90
CA LEU A 113 18.74 -24.55 -2.76
C LEU A 113 19.53 -25.05 -1.54
N VAL A 114 20.44 -24.23 -1.03
CA VAL A 114 21.09 -24.48 0.26
C VAL A 114 20.26 -23.86 1.36
N TYR A 115 20.12 -24.53 2.50
CA TYR A 115 19.43 -24.01 3.67
C TYR A 115 20.16 -24.40 4.95
N SER A 116 19.96 -23.59 5.99
CA SER A 116 20.50 -23.86 7.32
C SER A 116 19.76 -25.03 7.98
N ASN A 117 20.49 -25.93 8.60
CA ASN A 117 19.98 -27.06 9.38
C ASN A 117 20.55 -27.00 10.80
N ALA A 118 19.70 -26.72 11.78
CA ALA A 118 20.05 -26.72 13.19
C ALA A 118 19.21 -27.79 13.92
N ASP A 119 19.53 -29.06 13.65
CA ASP A 119 18.90 -30.22 14.29
C ASP A 119 17.36 -30.19 14.21
N GLY A 120 16.83 -30.10 12.99
CA GLY A 120 15.39 -30.06 12.74
C GLY A 120 14.75 -28.66 12.85
N THR A 121 15.55 -27.60 13.02
CA THR A 121 15.10 -26.21 12.82
C THR A 121 15.80 -25.61 11.60
N PHE A 122 15.07 -24.83 10.80
CA PHE A 122 15.54 -24.30 9.52
C PHE A 122 15.16 -22.82 9.42
N GLU A 123 16.09 -21.92 9.70
CA GLU A 123 15.79 -20.48 9.79
C GLU A 123 16.08 -19.70 8.51
N THR A 124 17.08 -20.15 7.74
CA THR A 124 17.58 -19.41 6.57
C THR A 124 17.72 -20.29 5.34
N VAL A 125 17.48 -19.68 4.18
CA VAL A 125 17.64 -20.28 2.86
C VAL A 125 18.55 -19.40 2.00
N CYS A 126 19.21 -20.01 1.03
CA CYS A 126 20.23 -19.37 0.21
C CYS A 126 19.95 -19.64 -1.27
N PRO A 127 18.95 -18.94 -1.84
CA PRO A 127 18.50 -19.16 -3.21
C PRO A 127 19.48 -18.59 -4.24
N SER A 128 19.44 -19.15 -5.46
CA SER A 128 20.06 -18.53 -6.63
C SER A 128 19.36 -17.20 -6.98
N LEU A 129 20.10 -16.27 -7.59
CA LEU A 129 19.52 -15.05 -8.18
C LEU A 129 18.48 -15.34 -9.27
N GLU A 130 18.60 -16.51 -9.91
CA GLU A 130 17.64 -16.97 -10.90
C GLU A 130 16.39 -17.61 -10.27
N GLU A 131 16.36 -17.87 -8.97
CA GLU A 131 15.21 -18.51 -8.31
C GLU A 131 13.96 -17.61 -8.39
N SER A 132 12.83 -18.19 -8.81
CA SER A 132 11.54 -17.50 -8.86
C SER A 132 10.85 -17.53 -7.49
N THR A 133 10.00 -16.54 -7.20
CA THR A 133 9.30 -16.46 -5.90
C THR A 133 8.44 -17.68 -5.67
N GLN A 134 7.75 -18.15 -6.71
CA GLN A 134 6.91 -19.33 -6.64
C GLN A 134 7.72 -20.60 -6.33
N SER A 135 8.86 -20.79 -7.01
CA SER A 135 9.72 -21.96 -6.79
C SER A 135 10.34 -21.96 -5.40
N LEU A 136 10.82 -20.80 -4.95
CA LEU A 136 11.39 -20.64 -3.61
C LEU A 136 10.36 -20.95 -2.52
N ASN A 137 9.13 -20.43 -2.62
CA ASN A 137 8.08 -20.68 -1.63
C ASN A 137 7.73 -22.18 -1.54
N ILE A 138 7.66 -22.89 -2.68
CA ILE A 138 7.47 -24.35 -2.70
C ILE A 138 8.60 -25.05 -1.96
N LYS A 139 9.87 -24.69 -2.22
CA LYS A 139 11.03 -25.27 -1.54
C LYS A 139 11.07 -24.95 -0.04
N LYS A 140 10.75 -23.70 0.35
CA LYS A 140 10.64 -23.27 1.76
C LYS A 140 9.59 -24.09 2.52
N ALA A 141 8.43 -24.31 1.92
CA ALA A 141 7.37 -25.11 2.52
C ALA A 141 7.73 -26.59 2.61
N LEU A 142 8.40 -27.12 1.58
CA LEU A 142 8.90 -28.49 1.55
C LEU A 142 9.88 -28.75 2.71
N ILE A 143 10.84 -27.84 2.92
CA ILE A 143 11.74 -27.84 4.09
C ILE A 143 10.95 -27.74 5.41
N SER A 144 9.94 -26.86 5.46
CA SER A 144 9.12 -26.62 6.66
C SER A 144 8.39 -27.87 7.16
N THR A 145 8.07 -28.82 6.27
CA THR A 145 7.42 -30.08 6.68
C THR A 145 8.31 -30.93 7.60
N PHE A 146 9.64 -30.77 7.57
CA PHE A 146 10.59 -31.48 8.43
C PHE A 146 10.88 -30.75 9.76
N VAL A 147 10.31 -29.57 10.00
CA VAL A 147 10.59 -28.80 11.22
C VAL A 147 10.12 -29.57 12.46
N ILE A 148 11.00 -29.63 13.46
CA ILE A 148 10.80 -30.20 14.79
C ILE A 148 11.47 -29.26 15.79
N THR A 149 10.69 -28.43 16.48
CA THR A 149 11.22 -27.45 17.45
C THR A 149 11.43 -28.05 18.84
N MET A 150 10.75 -29.17 19.14
CA MET A 150 10.84 -29.87 20.43
C MET A 150 12.28 -30.07 20.89
N SER A 151 12.47 -30.00 22.20
CA SER A 151 13.79 -30.20 22.81
C SER A 151 14.21 -31.67 22.81
N LYS A 152 13.26 -32.57 23.07
CA LYS A 152 13.44 -34.03 23.05
C LYS A 152 12.26 -34.70 22.37
N LEU A 153 12.53 -35.83 21.71
CA LEU A 153 11.53 -36.60 20.96
C LEU A 153 10.82 -37.66 21.81
N ASP A 154 10.79 -37.48 23.13
CA ASP A 154 10.27 -38.46 24.08
C ASP A 154 9.03 -37.99 24.87
N THR A 155 8.87 -36.68 25.07
CA THR A 155 7.78 -36.08 25.84
C THR A 155 6.90 -35.17 24.98
N PRO A 156 5.57 -35.31 24.99
CA PRO A 156 4.68 -34.33 24.37
C PRO A 156 4.98 -32.91 24.86
N GLU A 157 4.99 -31.94 23.96
CA GLU A 157 5.40 -30.56 24.22
C GLU A 157 4.53 -29.61 23.40
N GLU A 158 4.21 -28.45 23.95
CA GLU A 158 3.60 -27.34 23.22
C GLU A 158 4.62 -26.20 23.18
N THR A 159 4.98 -25.76 21.98
CA THR A 159 6.02 -24.75 21.77
C THR A 159 5.69 -23.88 20.55
N GLU A 160 6.33 -22.72 20.46
CA GLU A 160 6.32 -21.91 19.25
C GLU A 160 7.23 -22.55 18.20
N GLU A 161 6.70 -22.82 17.01
CA GLU A 161 7.43 -23.33 15.85
C GLU A 161 7.62 -22.21 14.83
N TYR A 162 8.85 -22.02 14.34
CA TYR A 162 9.16 -21.08 13.27
C TYR A 162 9.38 -21.81 11.95
N ASP A 163 8.56 -21.50 10.95
CA ASP A 163 8.66 -22.09 9.61
C ASP A 163 8.16 -21.12 8.52
N SER A 164 7.96 -21.63 7.30
CA SER A 164 7.44 -20.84 6.17
C SER A 164 6.12 -20.12 6.42
N LEU A 165 5.28 -20.58 7.37
CA LEU A 165 4.01 -19.95 7.73
C LEU A 165 4.15 -18.87 8.82
N GLY A 166 5.33 -18.73 9.42
CA GLY A 166 5.59 -17.81 10.54
C GLY A 166 5.91 -18.52 11.84
N LYS A 167 5.81 -17.77 12.94
CA LYS A 167 5.87 -18.30 14.31
C LYS A 167 4.47 -18.72 14.74
N CYS A 168 4.27 -19.99 15.02
CA CYS A 168 2.96 -20.54 15.37
C CYS A 168 3.06 -21.43 16.62
N ASN A 169 2.11 -21.32 17.53
CA ASN A 169 1.93 -22.30 18.61
C ASN A 169 1.61 -23.66 18.00
N THR A 170 2.40 -24.66 18.39
CA THR A 170 2.34 -26.01 17.84
C THR A 170 2.35 -27.02 18.97
N LYS A 171 1.34 -27.89 18.99
CA LYS A 171 1.20 -28.98 19.95
C LYS A 171 1.75 -30.26 19.35
N TYR A 172 2.73 -30.84 20.00
CA TYR A 172 3.32 -32.12 19.63
C TYR A 172 2.78 -33.25 20.50
N SER A 173 2.47 -34.36 19.85
CA SER A 173 2.07 -35.61 20.50
C SER A 173 2.84 -36.77 19.90
N ILE A 174 3.23 -37.71 20.76
CA ILE A 174 4.09 -38.82 20.39
C ILE A 174 3.31 -40.12 20.55
N LYS A 175 3.40 -41.00 19.56
CA LYS A 175 2.93 -42.38 19.67
C LYS A 175 4.09 -43.33 19.48
N TYR A 176 4.29 -44.19 20.47
CA TYR A 176 5.32 -45.23 20.46
C TYR A 176 4.78 -46.52 19.87
N GLY A 177 5.47 -47.05 18.87
CA GLY A 177 5.25 -48.36 18.26
C GLY A 177 6.57 -49.01 17.85
N LYS A 178 6.60 -49.76 16.74
CA LYS A 178 7.86 -50.18 16.09
C LYS A 178 8.66 -48.99 15.53
N GLU A 179 7.97 -47.91 15.24
CA GLU A 179 8.49 -46.65 14.71
C GLU A 179 7.99 -45.51 15.61
N LEU A 180 8.73 -44.39 15.65
CA LEU A 180 8.32 -43.19 16.37
C LEU A 180 7.40 -42.36 15.47
N VAL A 181 6.14 -42.18 15.87
CA VAL A 181 5.20 -41.30 15.15
C VAL A 181 5.05 -40.01 15.92
N LEU A 182 5.57 -38.93 15.34
CA LEU A 182 5.40 -37.58 15.85
C LEU A 182 4.22 -36.91 15.13
N LYS A 183 3.19 -36.55 15.88
CA LYS A 183 2.04 -35.80 15.37
C LYS A 183 2.13 -34.36 15.86
N LYS A 184 2.13 -33.39 14.96
CA LYS A 184 2.07 -31.97 15.27
C LYS A 184 0.75 -31.36 14.79
N GLU A 185 0.10 -30.63 15.68
CA GLU A 185 -1.10 -29.83 15.40
C GLU A 185 -0.72 -28.36 15.57
N LYS A 186 -0.86 -27.57 14.51
CA LYS A 186 -0.45 -26.16 14.49
C LYS A 186 -1.69 -25.27 14.59
N ASP A 187 -1.68 -24.34 15.56
CA ASP A 187 -2.72 -23.32 15.67
C ASP A 187 -2.47 -22.19 14.66
N LEU A 188 -3.19 -22.25 13.55
CA LEU A 188 -3.08 -21.29 12.46
C LEU A 188 -3.50 -19.86 12.83
N LYS A 189 -4.25 -19.69 13.94
CA LYS A 189 -4.65 -18.37 14.45
C LYS A 189 -3.51 -17.67 15.19
N SER A 190 -2.60 -18.43 15.77
CA SER A 190 -1.41 -17.91 16.46
C SER A 190 -0.28 -17.53 15.50
N CYS A 191 -0.32 -18.00 14.25
CA CYS A 191 0.76 -17.81 13.28
C CYS A 191 1.04 -16.32 12.98
N THR A 192 2.27 -15.88 13.27
CA THR A 192 2.67 -14.50 12.95
C THR A 192 2.65 -14.27 11.44
N ASN A 193 1.91 -13.25 11.00
CA ASN A 193 1.96 -12.69 9.63
C ASN A 193 1.50 -13.64 8.50
N ARG A 194 0.75 -14.70 8.82
CA ARG A 194 0.28 -15.67 7.82
C ARG A 194 -0.63 -15.02 6.77
N HIS A 195 -1.48 -14.07 7.14
CA HIS A 195 -2.39 -13.42 6.19
C HIS A 195 -2.00 -11.97 5.95
N THR A 196 -1.79 -11.62 4.68
CA THR A 196 -1.44 -10.25 4.29
C THR A 196 -2.43 -9.72 3.27
N PHE A 197 -3.03 -8.59 3.62
CA PHE A 197 -3.79 -7.75 2.71
C PHE A 197 -2.83 -6.80 1.99
N LEU A 198 -2.76 -6.97 0.67
CA LEU A 198 -1.95 -6.20 -0.25
C LEU A 198 -2.87 -5.30 -1.08
N SER A 199 -2.68 -4.00 -1.03
CA SER A 199 -3.18 -3.07 -2.05
C SER A 199 -2.01 -2.31 -2.65
N SER A 200 -2.22 -1.61 -3.76
CA SER A 200 -1.19 -0.75 -4.37
C SER A 200 -0.64 0.30 -3.39
N LEU A 201 -1.38 0.62 -2.34
CA LEU A 201 -1.05 1.69 -1.41
C LEU A 201 -0.89 1.24 0.06
N LEU A 202 -1.37 0.06 0.43
CA LEU A 202 -1.40 -0.44 1.81
C LEU A 202 -0.97 -1.90 1.88
N LYS A 203 -0.03 -2.22 2.77
CA LYS A 203 0.29 -3.59 3.16
C LYS A 203 -0.08 -3.75 4.63
N GLN A 204 -1.14 -4.48 4.90
CA GLN A 204 -1.61 -4.69 6.27
C GLN A 204 -1.75 -6.17 6.60
N LYS A 205 -1.32 -6.51 7.80
CA LYS A 205 -1.42 -7.86 8.36
C LYS A 205 -2.79 -8.00 8.99
N ILE A 206 -3.49 -9.10 8.70
CA ILE A 206 -4.83 -9.35 9.24
C ILE A 206 -4.76 -10.64 10.07
N PRO A 207 -5.26 -10.64 11.33
CA PRO A 207 -5.36 -11.86 12.12
C PRO A 207 -6.25 -12.92 11.46
N SER A 208 -5.83 -14.19 11.50
CA SER A 208 -6.56 -15.33 10.89
C SER A 208 -7.98 -15.46 11.43
N SER A 209 -8.18 -15.16 12.72
CA SER A 209 -9.46 -15.24 13.42
C SER A 209 -10.56 -14.33 12.86
N LEU A 210 -10.18 -13.30 12.09
CA LEU A 210 -11.13 -12.37 11.48
C LEU A 210 -11.58 -12.84 10.08
N ILE A 211 -10.86 -13.79 9.49
CA ILE A 211 -11.06 -14.25 8.10
C ILE A 211 -11.71 -15.64 8.07
N PHE A 212 -11.28 -16.55 8.94
CA PHE A 212 -11.68 -17.95 8.92
C PHE A 212 -12.56 -18.32 10.12
N GLU A 213 -13.60 -19.11 9.85
CA GLU A 213 -14.44 -19.67 10.91
C GLU A 213 -13.78 -20.91 11.53
N SER A 214 -13.14 -21.73 10.68
CA SER A 214 -12.37 -22.89 11.10
C SER A 214 -11.12 -23.03 10.25
N ASP A 215 -10.05 -23.42 10.92
CA ASP A 215 -8.73 -23.70 10.36
C ASP A 215 -8.16 -24.93 11.09
N HIS A 216 -7.45 -25.77 10.36
CA HIS A 216 -6.80 -26.95 10.90
C HIS A 216 -5.57 -27.28 10.08
N LEU A 217 -4.44 -27.48 10.76
CA LEU A 217 -3.21 -27.97 10.16
C LEU A 217 -2.60 -29.05 11.05
N GLU A 218 -2.53 -30.27 10.51
CA GLU A 218 -1.97 -31.44 11.17
C GLU A 218 -0.87 -32.04 10.29
N CYS A 219 0.28 -32.35 10.89
CA CYS A 219 1.33 -33.13 10.24
C CYS A 219 1.69 -34.37 11.08
N LYS A 220 2.02 -35.46 10.39
CA LYS A 220 2.55 -36.71 10.97
C LYS A 220 3.91 -36.99 10.39
N GLN A 221 4.91 -37.17 11.23
CA GLN A 221 6.26 -37.57 10.86
C GLN A 221 6.56 -38.95 11.43
N LEU A 222 6.98 -39.86 10.56
CA LEU A 222 7.44 -41.19 10.91
C LEU A 222 8.96 -41.18 10.98
N ILE A 223 9.52 -41.47 12.16
CA ILE A 223 10.95 -41.44 12.39
C ILE A 223 11.42 -42.85 12.76
N GLU A 224 12.44 -43.32 12.05
CA GLU A 224 13.08 -44.61 12.25
C GLU A 224 14.61 -44.40 12.20
N GLU A 225 15.33 -44.94 13.18
CA GLU A 225 16.80 -44.78 13.31
C GLU A 225 17.26 -43.31 13.24
N GLY A 226 16.47 -42.38 13.79
CA GLY A 226 16.77 -40.95 13.78
C GLY A 226 16.65 -40.27 12.41
N ILE A 227 16.00 -40.91 11.43
CA ILE A 227 15.74 -40.37 10.09
C ILE A 227 14.23 -40.30 9.87
N ILE A 228 13.75 -39.19 9.31
CA ILE A 228 12.34 -39.03 8.93
C ILE A 228 12.08 -39.91 7.70
N LYS A 229 11.37 -41.03 7.85
CA LYS A 229 11.02 -41.93 6.75
C LYS A 229 9.83 -41.41 5.96
N LYS A 230 8.85 -40.83 6.64
CA LYS A 230 7.64 -40.30 6.01
C LYS A 230 7.17 -39.04 6.71
N VAL A 231 6.67 -38.07 5.96
CA VAL A 231 5.89 -36.95 6.49
C VAL A 231 4.61 -36.78 5.68
N GLU A 232 3.51 -36.55 6.38
CA GLU A 232 2.20 -36.23 5.80
C GLU A 232 1.63 -35.01 6.51
N CYS A 233 1.31 -33.95 5.77
CA CYS A 233 0.66 -32.75 6.28
C CYS A 233 -0.69 -32.53 5.59
N LYS A 234 -1.71 -32.15 6.36
CA LYS A 234 -3.05 -31.82 5.89
C LYS A 234 -3.51 -30.50 6.49
N GLU A 235 -3.86 -29.57 5.61
CA GLU A 235 -4.36 -28.23 5.89
C GLU A 235 -5.80 -28.13 5.38
N SER A 236 -6.70 -27.59 6.21
CA SER A 236 -8.06 -27.27 5.81
C SER A 236 -8.52 -25.96 6.44
N GLU A 237 -9.06 -25.06 5.64
CA GLU A 237 -9.57 -23.77 6.09
C GLU A 237 -10.93 -23.47 5.46
N ARG A 238 -11.82 -22.85 6.22
CA ARG A 238 -13.18 -22.52 5.79
C ARG A 238 -13.54 -21.09 6.13
N MET A 239 -14.06 -20.37 5.15
CA MET A 239 -14.59 -19.01 5.34
C MET A 239 -15.95 -18.80 4.68
N LYS A 240 -16.71 -17.85 5.21
CA LYS A 240 -17.96 -17.41 4.60
C LYS A 240 -17.66 -16.55 3.36
N PRO A 241 -18.33 -16.79 2.22
CA PRO A 241 -18.25 -15.89 1.08
C PRO A 241 -18.85 -14.53 1.46
N PRO A 242 -18.21 -13.41 1.10
CA PRO A 242 -18.62 -12.10 1.59
C PRO A 242 -19.97 -11.59 1.02
N LEU A 243 -20.64 -12.28 0.09
CA LEU A 243 -21.76 -11.66 -0.66
C LEU A 243 -22.93 -12.60 -1.07
N LYS A 244 -23.07 -13.86 -0.61
CA LYS A 244 -24.30 -14.67 -0.90
C LYS A 244 -24.56 -15.82 0.09
N ASP A 245 -25.86 -16.12 0.30
CA ASP A 245 -26.50 -17.21 1.07
C ASP A 245 -25.75 -17.71 2.31
N GLN A 246 -26.39 -17.55 3.47
CA GLN A 246 -25.88 -17.92 4.80
C GLN A 246 -25.41 -19.39 4.94
N ASN A 247 -25.67 -20.24 3.94
CA ASN A 247 -25.37 -21.68 3.94
C ASN A 247 -24.24 -22.13 2.98
N SER A 248 -23.54 -21.24 2.27
CA SER A 248 -22.45 -21.63 1.36
C SER A 248 -21.07 -21.27 1.91
N TRP A 249 -20.08 -22.13 1.69
CA TRP A 249 -18.71 -21.98 2.18
C TRP A 249 -17.68 -21.96 1.05
N ILE A 250 -16.59 -21.22 1.27
CA ILE A 250 -15.35 -21.37 0.51
C ILE A 250 -14.41 -22.20 1.37
N GLU A 251 -13.91 -23.30 0.82
CA GLU A 251 -13.02 -24.22 1.50
C GLU A 251 -11.70 -24.34 0.76
N PHE A 252 -10.62 -24.27 1.51
CA PHE A 252 -9.25 -24.46 1.07
C PHE A 252 -8.73 -25.75 1.67
N SER A 253 -8.12 -26.58 0.84
CA SER A 253 -7.45 -27.80 1.29
C SER A 253 -6.05 -27.85 0.70
N GLY A 254 -5.06 -28.14 1.53
CA GLY A 254 -3.66 -28.32 1.17
C GLY A 254 -3.16 -29.65 1.73
N SER A 255 -2.47 -30.44 0.92
CA SER A 255 -1.83 -31.68 1.36
C SER A 255 -0.41 -31.77 0.83
N SER A 256 0.49 -32.32 1.65
CA SER A 256 1.89 -32.53 1.30
C SER A 256 2.37 -33.84 1.90
N GLU A 257 3.04 -34.66 1.11
CA GLU A 257 3.58 -35.95 1.50
C GLU A 257 5.02 -36.11 1.00
N GLN A 258 5.93 -36.58 1.87
CA GLN A 258 7.26 -37.02 1.47
C GLN A 258 7.55 -38.41 2.06
N GLU A 259 8.02 -39.33 1.23
CA GLU A 259 8.38 -40.70 1.63
C GLU A 259 9.80 -41.02 1.15
N LEU A 260 10.68 -41.45 2.07
CA LEU A 260 12.06 -41.83 1.77
C LEU A 260 12.07 -43.08 0.87
N ILE A 261 12.71 -42.98 -0.28
CA ILE A 261 12.83 -44.07 -1.25
C ILE A 261 14.25 -44.62 -1.37
N GLU A 262 15.27 -43.79 -1.15
CA GLU A 262 16.67 -44.18 -1.35
C GLU A 262 17.61 -43.38 -0.44
N LYS A 263 18.72 -44.01 -0.03
CA LYS A 263 19.88 -43.35 0.58
C LYS A 263 21.11 -43.64 -0.27
N LYS A 264 21.82 -42.60 -0.69
CA LYS A 264 23.01 -42.68 -1.54
C LYS A 264 24.12 -41.74 -1.07
N THR A 265 25.29 -41.80 -1.69
CA THR A 265 26.38 -40.84 -1.45
C THR A 265 26.01 -39.49 -2.08
N ALA A 266 26.25 -38.38 -1.37
CA ALA A 266 25.98 -37.04 -1.89
C ALA A 266 26.97 -36.69 -3.00
N ASP A 267 26.48 -35.92 -3.99
CA ASP A 267 27.35 -35.34 -5.01
C ASP A 267 28.21 -34.25 -4.37
N ASN A 268 29.42 -34.01 -4.91
CA ASN A 268 30.20 -32.86 -4.49
C ASN A 268 29.49 -31.57 -4.93
N PHE A 269 29.26 -30.64 -4.01
CA PHE A 269 28.63 -29.35 -4.28
C PHE A 269 29.57 -28.23 -3.88
N GLN A 270 29.80 -27.31 -4.82
CA GLN A 270 30.58 -26.11 -4.61
C GLN A 270 29.82 -24.95 -5.27
N PRO A 271 29.41 -23.91 -4.53
CA PRO A 271 28.69 -22.79 -5.09
C PRO A 271 29.62 -21.96 -5.99
N GLU A 272 29.10 -21.52 -7.14
CA GLU A 272 29.83 -20.68 -8.09
C GLU A 272 29.97 -19.23 -7.58
N GLU A 273 28.99 -18.75 -6.80
CA GLU A 273 28.96 -17.41 -6.21
C GLU A 273 28.63 -17.46 -4.71
N PRO A 274 29.01 -16.44 -3.92
CA PRO A 274 28.56 -16.31 -2.54
C PRO A 274 27.03 -16.28 -2.46
N LEU A 275 26.44 -17.20 -1.69
CA LEU A 275 25.00 -17.29 -1.58
C LEU A 275 24.47 -16.21 -0.63
N LEU A 276 23.44 -15.48 -1.06
CA LEU A 276 22.77 -14.50 -0.21
C LEU A 276 21.79 -15.21 0.73
N SER A 277 21.93 -15.00 2.03
CA SER A 277 21.04 -15.58 3.04
C SER A 277 19.73 -14.79 3.14
N GLU A 278 18.62 -15.52 3.02
CA GLU A 278 17.25 -15.03 3.16
C GLU A 278 16.50 -15.84 4.23
N ASP A 279 15.36 -15.31 4.69
CA ASP A 279 14.53 -15.95 5.70
C ASP A 279 13.68 -17.09 5.10
N ILE A 280 13.38 -18.14 5.90
CA ILE A 280 12.51 -19.27 5.54
C ILE A 280 11.04 -18.87 5.32
N LEU A 281 10.61 -17.70 5.80
CA LEU A 281 9.23 -17.21 5.65
C LEU A 281 8.75 -17.17 4.20
N PHE A 282 7.45 -17.38 4.01
CA PHE A 282 6.79 -17.26 2.71
C PHE A 282 6.90 -15.84 2.12
N ASP A 283 7.36 -15.76 0.87
CA ASP A 283 7.50 -14.52 0.12
C ASP A 283 6.16 -14.12 -0.48
N LEU A 284 5.48 -13.14 0.14
CA LEU A 284 4.08 -12.83 -0.16
C LEU A 284 3.84 -12.18 -1.53
N GLU A 285 4.75 -11.34 -2.06
CA GLU A 285 4.60 -10.77 -3.42
C GLU A 285 5.75 -9.86 -3.92
N GLU A 286 6.99 -10.16 -3.55
CA GLU A 286 8.13 -9.56 -4.25
C GLU A 286 8.47 -10.41 -5.46
N SER A 287 8.40 -9.81 -6.65
CA SER A 287 8.90 -10.46 -7.86
C SER A 287 10.42 -10.46 -7.78
N ARG A 288 11.02 -11.65 -7.76
CA ARG A 288 12.47 -11.83 -7.75
C ARG A 288 13.03 -11.56 -9.14
N LYS A 289 14.34 -11.30 -9.23
CA LYS A 289 15.03 -11.21 -10.53
C LYS A 289 14.78 -12.46 -11.39
N GLY A 290 14.74 -13.63 -10.76
CA GLY A 290 14.41 -14.91 -11.40
C GLY A 290 13.03 -14.97 -12.09
N ASP A 291 12.08 -14.10 -11.72
CA ASP A 291 10.77 -14.00 -12.36
C ASP A 291 10.82 -13.19 -13.67
N SER A 292 11.90 -12.44 -13.90
CA SER A 292 12.10 -11.62 -15.09
C SER A 292 12.89 -12.34 -16.18
N ASN A 293 12.59 -12.01 -17.43
CA ASN A 293 13.34 -12.49 -18.59
C ASN A 293 13.35 -11.40 -19.66
N GLU A 294 14.51 -10.77 -19.86
CA GLU A 294 14.70 -9.67 -20.82
C GLU A 294 14.29 -10.07 -22.23
N LYS A 295 14.70 -11.26 -22.71
CA LYS A 295 14.34 -11.75 -24.05
C LYS A 295 12.84 -11.95 -24.21
N GLU A 296 12.19 -12.44 -23.15
CA GLU A 296 10.74 -12.62 -23.14
C GLU A 296 10.01 -11.26 -23.11
N ALA A 297 10.52 -10.28 -22.37
CA ALA A 297 10.00 -8.91 -22.40
C ALA A 297 10.14 -8.29 -23.80
N GLU A 298 11.29 -8.45 -24.46
CA GLU A 298 11.50 -8.04 -25.86
C GLU A 298 10.51 -8.75 -26.81
N ARG A 299 10.28 -10.06 -26.63
CA ARG A 299 9.33 -10.82 -27.44
C ARG A 299 7.90 -10.28 -27.30
N ILE A 300 7.47 -9.98 -26.06
CA ILE A 300 6.15 -9.38 -25.80
C ILE A 300 6.04 -8.01 -26.47
N LEU A 301 7.08 -7.17 -26.40
CA LEU A 301 7.10 -5.88 -27.10
C LEU A 301 6.99 -6.04 -28.62
N ARG A 302 7.72 -7.00 -29.23
CA ARG A 302 7.61 -7.31 -30.67
C ARG A 302 6.23 -7.83 -31.06
N LYS A 303 5.64 -8.70 -30.23
CA LYS A 303 4.27 -9.21 -30.41
C LYS A 303 3.25 -8.07 -30.37
N LEU A 304 3.38 -7.14 -29.42
CA LEU A 304 2.53 -5.96 -29.32
C LEU A 304 2.72 -5.03 -30.54
N CYS A 305 3.96 -4.90 -31.03
CA CYS A 305 4.28 -4.13 -32.24
C CYS A 305 3.55 -4.65 -33.48
N SER A 306 3.54 -5.97 -33.70
CA SER A 306 2.90 -6.59 -34.87
C SER A 306 1.37 -6.47 -34.91
N LYS A 307 0.72 -6.18 -33.77
CA LYS A 307 -0.75 -6.14 -33.65
C LYS A 307 -1.40 -4.83 -34.12
N ASN A 308 -0.63 -3.83 -34.59
CA ASN A 308 -1.13 -2.52 -35.10
C ASN A 308 -2.26 -1.92 -34.22
N ILE A 309 -2.00 -1.84 -32.91
CA ILE A 309 -3.02 -1.70 -31.85
C ILE A 309 -3.87 -0.41 -31.94
N ASN A 310 -5.20 -0.61 -31.99
CA ASN A 310 -6.20 0.29 -31.40
C ASN A 310 -6.38 -0.10 -29.92
N VAL A 311 -6.21 0.86 -29.00
CA VAL A 311 -5.91 0.70 -27.55
C VAL A 311 -7.01 -0.01 -26.72
N VAL A 312 -8.12 -0.43 -27.33
CA VAL A 312 -9.32 -0.93 -26.62
C VAL A 312 -9.43 -2.47 -26.61
N ASP A 313 -8.49 -3.21 -27.20
CA ASP A 313 -8.53 -4.68 -27.21
C ASP A 313 -8.13 -5.28 -25.84
N ILE A 314 -9.00 -6.14 -25.31
CA ILE A 314 -8.81 -6.92 -24.07
C ILE A 314 -7.50 -7.74 -24.11
N SER A 315 -7.05 -8.17 -25.28
CA SER A 315 -5.78 -8.91 -25.45
C SER A 315 -4.53 -8.07 -25.11
N VAL A 316 -4.60 -6.75 -25.31
CA VAL A 316 -3.52 -5.80 -25.01
C VAL A 316 -3.35 -5.61 -23.50
N SER A 317 -4.44 -5.69 -22.73
CA SER A 317 -4.39 -5.59 -21.27
C SER A 317 -3.64 -6.77 -20.63
N SER A 318 -3.83 -7.98 -21.15
CA SER A 318 -3.12 -9.18 -20.67
C SER A 318 -1.63 -9.15 -21.02
N ASP A 319 -1.30 -8.82 -22.28
CA ASP A 319 0.09 -8.71 -22.74
C ASP A 319 0.84 -7.57 -22.01
N PHE A 320 0.16 -6.45 -21.69
CA PHE A 320 0.73 -5.37 -20.86
C PHE A 320 1.02 -5.81 -19.43
N MET A 321 0.08 -6.49 -18.75
CA MET A 321 0.33 -7.00 -17.40
C MET A 321 1.49 -8.01 -17.37
N LYS A 322 1.60 -8.84 -18.41
CA LYS A 322 2.76 -9.73 -18.58
C LYS A 322 4.07 -8.93 -18.74
N LEU A 323 4.06 -7.85 -19.52
CA LEU A 323 5.21 -6.96 -19.67
C LEU A 323 5.60 -6.29 -18.35
N VAL A 324 4.64 -5.78 -17.57
CA VAL A 324 4.89 -5.21 -16.23
C VAL A 324 5.57 -6.24 -15.32
N SER A 325 5.04 -7.47 -15.26
CA SER A 325 5.63 -8.53 -14.44
C SER A 325 7.06 -8.88 -14.86
N LEU A 326 7.33 -8.95 -16.17
CA LEU A 326 8.66 -9.27 -16.69
C LEU A 326 9.66 -8.14 -16.49
N THR A 327 9.22 -6.88 -16.60
CA THR A 327 10.10 -5.70 -16.48
C THR A 327 10.42 -5.35 -15.03
N LYS A 328 9.58 -5.77 -14.06
CA LYS A 328 9.79 -5.51 -12.63
C LYS A 328 11.12 -6.04 -12.09
N GLY A 329 11.60 -7.20 -12.56
CA GLY A 329 12.86 -7.80 -12.11
C GLY A 329 14.12 -7.36 -12.88
N LEU A 330 13.98 -6.49 -13.89
CA LEU A 330 15.11 -6.05 -14.72
C LEU A 330 15.97 -5.00 -14.00
N SER A 331 17.28 -5.04 -14.26
CA SER A 331 18.22 -4.01 -13.83
C SER A 331 18.01 -2.68 -14.56
N TYR A 332 18.61 -1.61 -14.05
CA TYR A 332 18.58 -0.30 -14.68
C TYR A 332 19.15 -0.35 -16.10
N GLU A 333 20.29 -1.02 -16.28
CA GLU A 333 20.98 -1.15 -17.56
C GLU A 333 20.12 -1.87 -18.61
N GLN A 334 19.38 -2.90 -18.18
CA GLN A 334 18.45 -3.64 -19.05
C GLN A 334 17.24 -2.81 -19.44
N LEU A 335 16.61 -2.10 -18.49
CA LEU A 335 15.49 -1.21 -18.77
C LEU A 335 15.90 -0.06 -19.70
N GLU A 336 17.06 0.55 -19.44
CA GLU A 336 17.61 1.63 -20.27
C GLU A 336 17.94 1.14 -21.68
N LYS A 337 18.56 -0.04 -21.81
CA LYS A 337 18.83 -0.68 -23.11
C LYS A 337 17.55 -0.94 -23.89
N MET A 338 16.52 -1.48 -23.24
CA MET A 338 15.21 -1.72 -23.88
C MET A 338 14.58 -0.42 -24.36
N HIS A 339 14.60 0.63 -23.52
CA HIS A 339 14.13 1.96 -23.88
C HIS A 339 14.85 2.50 -25.11
N ARG A 340 16.19 2.44 -25.12
CA ARG A 340 17.04 2.88 -26.24
C ARG A 340 16.77 2.10 -27.52
N PHE A 341 16.55 0.79 -27.43
CA PHE A 341 16.19 -0.04 -28.59
C PHE A 341 14.79 0.28 -29.14
N LEU A 342 13.85 0.72 -28.31
CA LEU A 342 12.55 1.24 -28.75
C LEU A 342 12.68 2.64 -29.36
N GLN A 343 13.48 3.53 -28.76
CA GLN A 343 13.75 4.87 -29.31
C GLN A 343 14.38 4.80 -30.70
N ASN A 344 15.34 3.90 -30.90
CA ASN A 344 16.05 3.75 -32.18
C ASN A 344 15.33 2.81 -33.18
N GLY A 345 14.11 2.35 -32.87
CA GLY A 345 13.30 1.49 -33.75
C GLY A 345 13.78 0.03 -33.89
N LYS A 346 14.81 -0.41 -33.17
CA LYS A 346 15.38 -1.77 -33.25
C LYS A 346 14.42 -2.86 -32.74
N LEU A 347 13.65 -2.56 -31.69
CA LEU A 347 12.63 -3.47 -31.16
C LEU A 347 11.29 -3.27 -31.86
N CYS A 348 10.89 -2.01 -32.01
CA CYS A 348 9.64 -1.59 -32.64
C CYS A 348 9.73 -0.10 -32.98
N SER A 349 9.36 0.30 -34.20
CA SER A 349 9.35 1.72 -34.61
C SER A 349 8.09 2.48 -34.16
N SER A 350 7.13 1.80 -33.54
CA SER A 350 5.88 2.42 -33.09
C SER A 350 6.06 3.26 -31.83
N LYS A 351 5.82 4.57 -31.94
CA LYS A 351 5.78 5.50 -30.80
C LYS A 351 4.81 5.01 -29.70
N LYS A 352 3.66 4.44 -30.07
CA LYS A 352 2.68 3.91 -29.11
C LYS A 352 3.24 2.79 -28.25
N ILE A 353 4.05 1.88 -28.82
CA ILE A 353 4.66 0.77 -28.07
C ILE A 353 5.81 1.26 -27.20
N ARG A 354 6.58 2.24 -27.67
CA ARG A 354 7.56 2.93 -26.84
C ARG A 354 6.90 3.58 -25.64
N ASP A 355 5.81 4.33 -25.86
CA ASP A 355 5.08 5.01 -24.79
C ASP A 355 4.45 3.99 -23.82
N LEU A 356 3.97 2.84 -24.32
CA LEU A 356 3.46 1.73 -23.52
C LEU A 356 4.52 1.08 -22.63
N PHE A 357 5.74 0.86 -23.13
CA PHE A 357 6.86 0.39 -22.31
C PHE A 357 7.19 1.42 -21.21
N VAL A 358 7.24 2.69 -21.59
CA VAL A 358 7.49 3.78 -20.65
C VAL A 358 6.39 3.85 -19.58
N ASP A 359 5.15 3.51 -19.91
CA ASP A 359 4.02 3.44 -18.97
C ASP A 359 4.09 2.26 -17.99
N THR A 360 5.01 1.28 -18.18
CA THR A 360 5.23 0.23 -17.18
C THR A 360 6.06 0.71 -15.99
N LEU A 361 6.94 1.72 -16.19
CA LEU A 361 7.90 2.17 -15.16
C LEU A 361 7.22 2.65 -13.86
N PRO A 362 6.14 3.46 -13.92
CA PRO A 362 5.37 3.86 -12.73
C PRO A 362 4.70 2.68 -12.01
N VAL A 363 4.35 1.62 -12.74
CA VAL A 363 3.62 0.46 -12.22
C VAL A 363 4.56 -0.51 -11.51
N ILE A 364 5.77 -0.73 -12.05
CA ILE A 364 6.75 -1.64 -11.45
C ILE A 364 7.38 -1.05 -10.18
N GLY A 365 7.64 0.26 -10.16
CA GLY A 365 8.04 1.00 -8.96
C GLY A 365 9.31 0.46 -8.27
N THR A 366 10.29 -0.03 -9.03
CA THR A 366 11.58 -0.51 -8.49
C THR A 366 12.64 0.59 -8.57
N ASP A 367 13.74 0.46 -7.84
CA ASP A 367 14.84 1.44 -7.85
C ASP A 367 15.36 1.71 -9.27
N ALA A 368 15.47 0.65 -10.07
CA ALA A 368 15.84 0.72 -11.48
C ALA A 368 14.82 1.52 -12.31
N SER A 369 13.51 1.33 -12.06
CA SER A 369 12.46 2.05 -12.77
C SER A 369 12.39 3.51 -12.35
N VAL A 370 12.52 3.81 -11.05
CA VAL A 370 12.56 5.18 -10.51
C VAL A 370 13.74 5.94 -11.10
N LYS A 371 14.94 5.34 -11.10
CA LYS A 371 16.15 5.93 -11.69
C LYS A 371 15.97 6.23 -13.18
N LEU A 372 15.37 5.30 -13.94
CA LEU A 372 15.08 5.54 -15.36
C LEU A 372 14.01 6.64 -15.55
N MET A 373 12.95 6.66 -14.74
CA MET A 373 11.94 7.71 -14.78
C MET A 373 12.54 9.09 -14.53
N VAL A 374 13.41 9.23 -13.54
CA VAL A 374 14.13 10.48 -13.24
C VAL A 374 14.93 10.90 -14.47
N LYS A 375 15.71 10.01 -15.07
CA LYS A 375 16.49 10.30 -16.30
C LYS A 375 15.62 10.78 -17.45
N LEU A 376 14.46 10.17 -17.67
CA LEU A 376 13.54 10.56 -18.73
C LEU A 376 12.92 11.94 -18.50
N ILE A 377 12.69 12.32 -17.24
CA ILE A 377 12.22 13.67 -16.87
C ILE A 377 13.36 14.68 -17.03
N GLU A 378 14.56 14.38 -16.51
CA GLU A 378 15.75 15.24 -16.62
C GLU A 378 16.08 15.57 -18.08
N ASN A 379 16.03 14.56 -18.95
CA ASN A 379 16.35 14.69 -20.37
C ASN A 379 15.21 15.30 -21.22
N GLN A 380 14.06 15.62 -20.61
CA GLN A 380 12.85 16.07 -21.31
C GLN A 380 12.32 15.06 -22.36
N ASP A 381 12.62 13.76 -22.20
CA ASP A 381 12.05 12.68 -23.02
C ASP A 381 10.54 12.49 -22.75
N ILE A 382 10.08 12.97 -21.59
CA ILE A 382 8.69 13.00 -21.16
C ILE A 382 8.29 14.44 -20.86
N THR A 383 7.22 14.93 -21.49
CA THR A 383 6.76 16.31 -21.39
C THR A 383 5.24 16.40 -21.15
N GLY A 384 4.74 17.62 -20.99
CA GLY A 384 3.31 17.90 -20.86
C GLY A 384 2.67 17.28 -19.62
N LEU A 385 1.43 16.80 -19.76
CA LEU A 385 0.66 16.21 -18.67
C LEU A 385 1.34 14.95 -18.08
N LYS A 386 2.03 14.17 -18.90
CA LYS A 386 2.71 12.94 -18.47
C LYS A 386 3.85 13.25 -17.49
N ALA A 387 4.67 14.24 -17.78
CA ALA A 387 5.74 14.70 -16.89
C ALA A 387 5.21 15.27 -15.57
N LYS A 388 4.01 15.89 -15.59
CA LYS A 388 3.35 16.42 -14.39
C LYS A 388 2.69 15.34 -13.53
N LEU A 389 2.20 14.24 -14.12
CA LEU A 389 1.50 13.17 -13.38
C LEU A 389 2.44 12.06 -12.91
N TRP A 390 3.53 11.80 -13.62
CA TRP A 390 4.48 10.75 -13.28
C TRP A 390 5.01 10.80 -11.85
N PRO A 391 5.40 11.96 -11.30
CA PRO A 391 5.89 12.00 -9.93
C PRO A 391 4.84 11.56 -8.91
N ALA A 392 3.54 11.75 -9.17
CA ALA A 392 2.48 11.25 -8.28
C ALA A 392 2.50 9.71 -8.16
N SER A 393 3.05 8.99 -9.15
CA SER A 393 3.18 7.53 -9.07
C SER A 393 4.21 7.06 -8.03
N PHE A 394 5.14 7.92 -7.59
CA PHE A 394 6.07 7.57 -6.50
C PHE A 394 5.32 7.25 -5.20
N ALA A 395 4.12 7.85 -5.01
CA ALA A 395 3.22 7.52 -3.92
C ALA A 395 2.69 6.08 -3.98
N LEU A 396 2.78 5.39 -5.12
CA LEU A 396 2.30 4.02 -5.34
C LEU A 396 3.37 2.96 -5.08
N ILE A 397 4.64 3.34 -4.96
CA ILE A 397 5.75 2.40 -4.69
C ILE A 397 5.54 1.77 -3.32
N SER A 398 5.36 0.44 -3.23
CA SER A 398 4.96 -0.20 -1.98
C SER A 398 6.09 -0.32 -0.94
N LYS A 399 7.34 -0.42 -1.41
CA LYS A 399 8.55 -0.57 -0.58
C LYS A 399 9.71 0.24 -1.17
N PRO A 400 9.68 1.57 -1.02
CA PRO A 400 10.79 2.38 -1.49
C PRO A 400 12.06 2.10 -0.67
N THR A 401 13.21 2.18 -1.31
CA THR A 401 14.54 2.04 -0.70
C THR A 401 15.18 3.41 -0.49
N LYS A 402 16.32 3.43 0.23
CA LYS A 402 17.12 4.66 0.42
C LYS A 402 17.67 5.15 -0.92
N GLU A 403 18.00 4.22 -1.81
CA GLU A 403 18.49 4.43 -3.17
C GLU A 403 17.41 5.03 -4.08
N ALA A 404 16.15 4.57 -3.95
CA ALA A 404 15.02 5.16 -4.66
C ALA A 404 14.78 6.62 -4.24
N VAL A 405 14.83 6.91 -2.93
CA VAL A 405 14.74 8.30 -2.42
C VAL A 405 15.91 9.13 -2.90
N ALA A 406 17.14 8.63 -2.85
CA ALA A 406 18.31 9.35 -3.36
C ALA A 406 18.19 9.66 -4.86
N SER A 407 17.59 8.74 -5.64
CA SER A 407 17.42 8.90 -7.09
C SER A 407 16.48 10.04 -7.48
N VAL A 408 15.50 10.41 -6.65
CA VAL A 408 14.51 11.46 -6.97
C VAL A 408 14.93 12.86 -6.52
N ILE A 409 15.96 12.99 -5.68
CA ILE A 409 16.47 14.28 -5.18
C ILE A 409 16.78 15.27 -6.31
N PRO A 410 17.40 14.87 -7.45
CA PRO A 410 17.64 15.79 -8.56
C PRO A 410 16.36 16.48 -9.05
N LEU A 411 15.22 15.78 -9.08
CA LEU A 411 13.94 16.36 -9.51
C LEU A 411 13.45 17.50 -8.60
N LEU A 412 13.81 17.47 -7.31
CA LEU A 412 13.46 18.54 -6.36
C LEU A 412 14.33 19.80 -6.52
N LYS A 413 15.50 19.66 -7.16
CA LYS A 413 16.46 20.74 -7.43
C LYS A 413 16.27 21.37 -8.82
N MET A 414 15.42 20.77 -9.66
CA MET A 414 14.99 21.32 -10.96
C MET A 414 13.92 22.42 -10.75
N ASP A 415 13.15 22.72 -11.80
CA ASP A 415 12.04 23.67 -11.73
C ASP A 415 10.97 23.23 -10.72
N TYR A 416 10.43 24.22 -10.00
CA TYR A 416 9.38 24.04 -9.01
C TYR A 416 8.18 23.26 -9.60
N SER A 417 7.83 22.14 -8.95
CA SER A 417 6.69 21.33 -9.34
C SER A 417 6.03 20.70 -8.10
N MET A 418 4.82 21.17 -7.79
CA MET A 418 4.00 20.62 -6.70
C MET A 418 3.82 19.10 -6.84
N SER A 419 3.63 18.60 -8.07
CA SER A 419 3.47 17.16 -8.31
C SER A 419 4.72 16.35 -7.93
N VAL A 420 5.92 16.88 -8.21
CA VAL A 420 7.18 16.25 -7.78
C VAL A 420 7.28 16.25 -6.26
N ILE A 421 7.03 17.40 -5.63
CA ILE A 421 7.11 17.55 -4.18
C ILE A 421 6.15 16.59 -3.46
N LEU A 422 4.89 16.50 -3.91
CA LEU A 422 3.90 15.58 -3.36
C LEU A 422 4.27 14.11 -3.59
N GLY A 423 4.77 13.76 -4.78
CA GLY A 423 5.21 12.40 -5.11
C GLY A 423 6.38 11.93 -4.25
N VAL A 424 7.43 12.77 -4.13
CA VAL A 424 8.63 12.45 -3.35
C VAL A 424 8.31 12.35 -1.86
N SER A 425 7.55 13.31 -1.32
CA SER A 425 7.14 13.29 0.10
C SER A 425 6.29 12.07 0.45
N ALA A 426 5.40 11.62 -0.46
CA ALA A 426 4.62 10.40 -0.30
C ALA A 426 5.49 9.12 -0.30
N MET A 427 6.52 9.07 -1.13
CA MET A 427 7.48 7.96 -1.15
C MET A 427 8.28 7.89 0.16
N ILE A 428 8.73 9.05 0.66
CA ILE A 428 9.45 9.14 1.94
C ILE A 428 8.58 8.67 3.10
N HIS A 429 7.29 9.02 3.13
CA HIS A 429 6.37 8.51 4.16
C HIS A 429 6.40 6.98 4.25
N LYS A 430 6.36 6.30 3.11
CA LYS A 430 6.41 4.83 3.08
C LYS A 430 7.75 4.29 3.56
N LEU A 431 8.87 4.91 3.18
CA LEU A 431 10.19 4.54 3.72
C LEU A 431 10.24 4.71 5.25
N CYS A 432 9.78 5.85 5.77
CA CYS A 432 9.75 6.14 7.20
C CYS A 432 8.81 5.25 8.01
N SER A 433 7.82 4.62 7.36
CA SER A 433 6.95 3.63 8.00
C SER A 433 7.60 2.26 8.16
N LEU A 434 8.68 1.99 7.41
CA LEU A 434 9.42 0.72 7.40
C LEU A 434 10.75 0.81 8.16
N GLU A 435 11.40 1.97 8.12
CA GLU A 435 12.70 2.22 8.70
C GLU A 435 12.72 3.49 9.56
N ASN A 436 13.69 3.60 10.47
CA ASN A 436 13.88 4.81 11.24
C ASN A 436 14.40 5.94 10.34
N CYS A 437 13.54 6.91 10.02
CA CYS A 437 13.92 8.01 9.13
C CYS A 437 14.98 8.96 9.68
N ALA A 438 15.24 8.98 10.99
CA ALA A 438 16.24 9.85 11.59
C ALA A 438 17.70 9.48 11.23
N VAL A 439 17.94 8.32 10.60
CA VAL A 439 19.29 7.84 10.24
C VAL A 439 19.47 7.71 8.72
N ILE A 440 18.62 8.35 7.92
CA ILE A 440 18.63 8.23 6.45
C ILE A 440 19.05 9.56 5.83
N ASP A 441 20.30 9.64 5.37
CA ASP A 441 20.90 10.86 4.80
C ASP A 441 20.08 11.46 3.64
N SER A 442 19.54 10.59 2.76
CA SER A 442 18.73 11.05 1.62
C SER A 442 17.41 11.68 2.05
N VAL A 443 16.83 11.29 3.19
CA VAL A 443 15.65 11.92 3.77
C VAL A 443 16.02 13.26 4.39
N ASP A 444 17.15 13.34 5.10
CA ASP A 444 17.64 14.59 5.67
C ASP A 444 17.98 15.65 4.63
N GLU A 445 18.49 15.24 3.45
CA GLU A 445 18.69 16.13 2.32
C GLU A 445 17.37 16.71 1.82
N VAL A 446 16.33 15.88 1.67
CA VAL A 446 14.99 16.35 1.25
C VAL A 446 14.37 17.29 2.28
N ILE A 447 14.49 16.98 3.58
CA ILE A 447 14.04 17.88 4.67
C ILE A 447 14.78 19.22 4.58
N SER A 448 16.08 19.21 4.25
CA SER A 448 16.85 20.44 4.09
C SER A 448 16.32 21.32 2.96
N ILE A 449 15.96 20.71 1.81
CA ILE A 449 15.38 21.42 0.67
C ILE A 449 14.03 22.04 1.07
N PHE A 450 13.12 21.28 1.66
CA PHE A 450 11.81 21.80 2.07
C PHE A 450 11.91 22.84 3.20
N ASN A 451 12.87 22.68 4.11
CA ASN A 451 13.08 23.68 5.16
C ASN A 451 13.62 25.00 4.61
N GLN A 452 14.40 24.98 3.52
CA GLN A 452 14.82 26.20 2.83
C GLN A 452 13.62 26.93 2.20
N TYR A 453 12.62 26.21 1.70
CA TYR A 453 11.39 26.83 1.18
C TYR A 453 10.55 27.52 2.26
N LEU A 454 10.62 27.07 3.51
CA LEU A 454 9.96 27.76 4.64
C LEU A 454 10.72 29.01 5.08
N GLY A 455 12.06 28.97 5.02
CA GLY A 455 12.92 29.96 5.65
C GLY A 455 12.95 29.81 7.18
N GLN A 456 13.87 30.52 7.83
CA GLN A 456 13.94 30.51 9.29
C GLN A 456 12.71 31.20 9.87
N ASN A 457 12.05 30.56 10.84
CA ASN A 457 10.85 31.10 11.47
C ASN A 457 9.73 31.47 10.45
N CYS A 458 9.59 30.68 9.38
CA CYS A 458 8.64 30.92 8.28
C CYS A 458 8.85 32.24 7.51
N SER A 459 10.06 32.79 7.50
CA SER A 459 10.32 34.12 6.92
C SER A 459 10.43 34.17 5.39
N ALA A 460 10.29 33.05 4.67
CA ALA A 460 10.34 33.09 3.21
C ALA A 460 9.14 33.87 2.63
N ASP A 461 9.31 34.43 1.43
CA ASP A 461 8.30 35.26 0.76
C ASP A 461 7.57 34.53 -0.38
N ASP A 462 8.08 33.37 -0.81
CA ASP A 462 7.49 32.60 -1.91
C ASP A 462 6.39 31.68 -1.37
N ASP A 463 5.17 32.21 -1.29
CA ASP A 463 3.98 31.53 -0.77
C ASP A 463 3.74 30.15 -1.41
N ASP A 464 4.00 30.00 -2.72
CA ASP A 464 3.83 28.72 -3.41
C ASP A 464 4.85 27.68 -2.93
N LYS A 465 6.12 28.06 -2.76
CA LYS A 465 7.14 27.17 -2.19
C LYS A 465 6.88 26.83 -0.73
N ILE A 466 6.47 27.80 0.08
CA ILE A 466 6.11 27.58 1.49
C ILE A 466 4.97 26.56 1.55
N LEU A 467 3.91 26.78 0.77
CA LEU A 467 2.76 25.88 0.71
C LEU A 467 3.17 24.46 0.31
N ALA A 468 4.01 24.33 -0.72
CA ALA A 468 4.49 23.04 -1.18
C ALA A 468 5.29 22.30 -0.11
N ALA A 469 6.17 23.00 0.61
CA ALA A 469 6.93 22.44 1.72
C ALA A 469 6.02 21.97 2.86
N LEU A 470 5.04 22.78 3.27
CA LEU A 470 4.07 22.41 4.32
C LEU A 470 3.26 21.15 3.93
N LYS A 471 2.79 21.10 2.68
CA LYS A 471 2.10 19.92 2.14
C LYS A 471 2.99 18.68 2.11
N ALA A 472 4.26 18.86 1.74
CA ALA A 472 5.27 17.80 1.72
C ALA A 472 5.52 17.24 3.13
N PHE A 473 5.71 18.10 4.14
CA PHE A 473 5.88 17.68 5.53
C PHE A 473 4.67 16.93 6.07
N GLY A 474 3.45 17.37 5.71
CA GLY A 474 2.25 16.63 6.03
C GLY A 474 2.15 15.27 5.32
N ASN A 475 2.73 15.14 4.12
CA ASN A 475 2.80 13.86 3.41
C ASN A 475 3.79 12.92 4.07
N MET A 476 5.00 13.41 4.36
CA MET A 476 6.08 12.66 5.00
C MET A 476 5.64 12.13 6.37
N GLY A 477 4.90 12.93 7.13
CA GLY A 477 4.59 12.61 8.53
C GLY A 477 5.84 12.59 9.41
N TYR A 478 6.88 13.31 9.00
CA TYR A 478 8.13 13.47 9.73
C TYR A 478 8.69 14.86 9.43
N HIS A 479 8.98 15.64 10.47
CA HIS A 479 9.40 17.05 10.33
C HIS A 479 10.91 17.24 10.46
N GLY A 480 11.61 16.35 11.16
CA GLY A 480 13.03 16.52 11.50
C GLY A 480 13.32 17.92 12.04
N LYS A 481 14.37 18.56 11.51
CA LYS A 481 14.80 19.93 11.87
C LYS A 481 13.86 21.05 11.42
N ALA A 482 12.78 20.76 10.68
CA ALA A 482 11.84 21.78 10.20
C ALA A 482 10.69 22.05 11.17
N ARG A 483 10.52 21.25 12.24
CA ARG A 483 9.36 21.31 13.15
C ARG A 483 9.07 22.73 13.66
N GLU A 484 10.09 23.42 14.17
CA GLU A 484 9.94 24.78 14.71
C GLU A 484 9.55 25.80 13.64
N ASN A 485 10.08 25.68 12.42
CA ASN A 485 9.71 26.57 11.30
C ASN A 485 8.25 26.33 10.85
N ILE A 486 7.77 25.09 10.89
CA ILE A 486 6.37 24.76 10.60
C ILE A 486 5.46 25.38 11.67
N ILE A 487 5.82 25.26 12.95
CA ILE A 487 5.07 25.88 14.06
C ILE A 487 5.06 27.40 13.91
N ALA A 488 6.18 28.01 13.53
CA ALA A 488 6.26 29.44 13.24
C ALA A 488 5.27 29.88 12.15
N CYS A 489 5.13 29.09 11.07
CA CYS A 489 4.13 29.37 10.02
C CYS A 489 2.70 29.36 10.55
N VAL A 490 2.38 28.55 11.56
CA VAL A 490 1.04 28.52 12.18
C VAL A 490 0.78 29.80 12.98
N LYS A 491 1.79 30.31 13.69
CA LYS A 491 1.70 31.46 14.60
C LYS A 491 1.72 32.81 13.88
N ASP A 492 2.40 32.89 12.74
CA ASP A 492 2.57 34.15 12.01
C ASP A 492 1.26 34.59 11.35
N SER A 493 0.55 35.52 12.00
CA SER A 493 -0.70 36.09 11.51
C SER A 493 -0.53 36.98 10.28
N SER A 494 0.71 37.32 9.89
CA SER A 494 0.98 38.04 8.63
C SER A 494 0.90 37.12 7.41
N LYS A 495 1.03 35.80 7.60
CA LYS A 495 0.87 34.81 6.53
C LYS A 495 -0.61 34.61 6.20
N SER A 496 -0.87 34.30 4.93
CA SER A 496 -2.23 34.03 4.46
C SER A 496 -2.87 32.85 5.22
N THR A 497 -4.20 32.89 5.39
CA THR A 497 -4.96 31.81 6.01
C THR A 497 -4.65 30.46 5.38
N ARG A 498 -4.47 30.41 4.05
CA ARG A 498 -4.08 29.22 3.29
C ARG A 498 -2.79 28.59 3.79
N LEU A 499 -1.73 29.38 4.02
CA LEU A 499 -0.46 28.87 4.53
C LEU A 499 -0.58 28.37 5.96
N ARG A 500 -1.28 29.11 6.81
CA ARG A 500 -1.49 28.72 8.21
C ARG A 500 -2.28 27.42 8.34
N LEU A 501 -3.33 27.24 7.52
CA LEU A 501 -4.09 25.99 7.44
C LEU A 501 -3.22 24.82 6.94
N ALA A 502 -2.38 25.05 5.93
CA ALA A 502 -1.45 24.03 5.44
C ALA A 502 -0.39 23.65 6.49
N ALA A 503 0.05 24.61 7.32
CA ALA A 503 0.99 24.37 8.41
C ALA A 503 0.37 23.57 9.56
N ILE A 504 -0.90 23.80 9.89
CA ILE A 504 -1.65 22.95 10.83
C ILE A 504 -1.80 21.54 10.24
N ASP A 505 -2.15 21.43 8.97
CA ASP A 505 -2.33 20.15 8.27
C ASP A 505 -1.01 19.39 8.06
N ALA A 506 0.15 20.05 8.15
CA ALA A 506 1.46 19.40 8.14
C ALA A 506 1.64 18.40 9.31
N PHE A 507 0.81 18.49 10.34
CA PHE A 507 0.78 17.56 11.48
C PHE A 507 -0.19 16.38 11.27
N ARG A 508 -0.93 16.27 10.17
CA ARG A 508 -2.01 15.29 9.99
C ARG A 508 -1.62 13.82 10.19
N ARG A 509 -0.35 13.46 9.96
CA ARG A 509 0.22 12.10 10.13
C ARG A 509 1.05 11.92 11.40
N ILE A 510 1.29 13.01 12.13
CA ILE A 510 2.04 12.98 13.38
C ILE A 510 1.11 12.44 14.47
N ASN A 511 1.53 11.37 15.15
CA ASN A 511 0.73 10.67 16.16
C ASN A 511 1.07 11.08 17.62
N ASP A 512 1.88 12.13 17.79
CA ASP A 512 2.25 12.71 19.08
C ASP A 512 1.28 13.83 19.52
N LYS A 513 1.46 14.30 20.77
CA LYS A 513 0.77 15.47 21.30
C LYS A 513 0.96 16.67 20.38
N ARG A 514 -0.12 17.36 20.03
CA ARG A 514 -0.04 18.60 19.24
C ARG A 514 0.73 19.71 19.99
N PRO A 515 1.43 20.61 19.27
CA PRO A 515 2.03 21.79 19.88
C PRO A 515 1.00 22.60 20.68
N ASP A 516 1.41 23.16 21.81
CA ASP A 516 0.49 23.91 22.68
C ASP A 516 0.00 25.20 21.99
N GLU A 517 0.73 25.73 21.00
CA GLU A 517 0.27 26.85 20.19
C GLU A 517 -1.04 26.57 19.44
N PHE A 518 -1.34 25.31 19.11
CA PHE A 518 -2.58 24.99 18.41
C PHE A 518 -3.79 25.17 19.34
N ILE A 519 -3.65 24.81 20.62
CA ILE A 519 -4.73 25.02 21.58
C ILE A 519 -4.87 26.51 21.93
N GLU A 520 -3.77 27.25 22.01
CA GLU A 520 -3.79 28.72 22.18
C GLU A 520 -4.53 29.43 21.04
N ILE A 521 -4.27 29.02 19.80
CA ILE A 521 -4.96 29.52 18.59
C ILE A 521 -6.45 29.22 18.64
N TYR A 522 -6.84 27.99 18.98
CA TYR A 522 -8.26 27.64 19.13
C TYR A 522 -8.96 28.50 20.19
N SER A 523 -8.31 28.73 21.34
CA SER A 523 -8.85 29.54 22.43
C SER A 523 -8.88 31.04 22.14
N ASN A 524 -8.13 31.55 21.16
CA ASN A 524 -8.07 32.97 20.85
C ASN A 524 -9.26 33.41 19.98
N LYS A 525 -10.21 34.14 20.57
CA LYS A 525 -11.42 34.62 19.89
C LYS A 525 -11.17 35.69 18.81
N ASN A 526 -10.00 36.31 18.80
CA ASN A 526 -9.63 37.31 17.78
C ASN A 526 -9.01 36.68 16.53
N GLU A 527 -8.76 35.36 16.56
CA GLU A 527 -8.18 34.62 15.45
C GLU A 527 -9.23 34.29 14.39
N ASN A 528 -8.79 34.11 13.14
CA ASN A 528 -9.65 33.74 12.03
C ASN A 528 -10.36 32.40 12.31
N TYR A 529 -11.69 32.37 12.13
CA TYR A 529 -12.53 31.21 12.43
C TYR A 529 -12.08 29.92 11.69
N GLU A 530 -11.57 30.00 10.45
CA GLU A 530 -11.04 28.83 9.72
C GLU A 530 -9.83 28.23 10.44
N VAL A 531 -8.90 29.10 10.89
CA VAL A 531 -7.67 28.69 11.58
C VAL A 531 -8.01 28.09 12.95
N ARG A 532 -8.94 28.70 13.69
CA ARG A 532 -9.44 28.18 14.97
C ARG A 532 -10.07 26.79 14.82
N ILE A 533 -10.94 26.61 13.82
CA ILE A 533 -11.58 25.31 13.54
C ILE A 533 -10.54 24.25 13.16
N SER A 534 -9.58 24.60 12.31
CA SER A 534 -8.51 23.68 11.90
C SER A 534 -7.62 23.27 13.07
N ALA A 535 -7.26 24.23 13.94
CA ALA A 535 -6.48 23.96 15.14
C ALA A 535 -7.23 23.04 16.10
N PHE A 536 -8.53 23.30 16.36
CA PHE A 536 -9.40 22.41 17.13
C PHE A 536 -9.42 20.99 16.59
N ALA A 537 -9.71 20.82 15.29
CA ALA A 537 -9.79 19.51 14.65
C ALA A 537 -8.44 18.76 14.70
N SER A 538 -7.32 19.48 14.63
CA SER A 538 -5.97 18.90 14.74
C SER A 538 -5.63 18.47 16.17
N VAL A 539 -5.93 19.29 17.18
CA VAL A 539 -5.69 18.99 18.61
C VAL A 539 -6.57 17.85 19.09
N LEU A 540 -7.86 17.83 18.74
CA LEU A 540 -8.82 16.81 19.17
C LEU A 540 -8.38 15.38 18.88
N LYS A 541 -7.61 15.15 17.80
CA LYS A 541 -7.10 13.83 17.42
C LYS A 541 -6.06 13.25 18.39
N HIS A 542 -5.21 14.11 18.98
CA HIS A 542 -4.06 13.69 19.80
C HIS A 542 -3.86 14.56 21.05
N ALA A 543 -4.95 15.07 21.63
CA ALA A 543 -4.89 15.91 22.81
C ALA A 543 -4.47 15.12 24.05
N ASP A 544 -3.67 15.75 24.91
CA ASP A 544 -3.43 15.27 26.27
C ASP A 544 -4.54 15.75 27.23
N HIS A 545 -4.49 15.33 28.51
CA HIS A 545 -5.50 15.70 29.50
C HIS A 545 -5.64 17.23 29.68
N GLN A 546 -4.55 17.99 29.59
CA GLN A 546 -4.57 19.44 29.77
C GLN A 546 -5.19 20.15 28.55
N GLN A 547 -4.81 19.73 27.35
CA GLN A 547 -5.40 20.22 26.10
C GLN A 547 -6.89 19.87 26.02
N PHE A 548 -7.30 18.68 26.47
CA PHE A 548 -8.72 18.33 26.57
C PHE A 548 -9.50 19.22 27.54
N HIS A 549 -8.92 19.56 28.71
CA HIS A 549 -9.54 20.50 29.63
C HIS A 549 -9.76 21.87 28.98
N LYS A 550 -8.75 22.36 28.24
CA LYS A 550 -8.84 23.63 27.53
C LYS A 550 -9.83 23.59 26.36
N ILE A 551 -9.93 22.45 25.65
CA ILE A 551 -10.94 22.23 24.62
C ILE A 551 -12.34 22.41 25.24
N LYS A 552 -12.57 21.76 26.38
CA LYS A 552 -13.84 21.83 27.10
C LYS A 552 -14.18 23.27 27.49
N GLU A 553 -13.31 23.97 28.20
CA GLU A 553 -13.52 25.36 28.62
C GLU A 553 -13.85 26.29 27.44
N THR A 554 -13.08 26.14 26.35
CA THR A 554 -13.25 26.98 25.16
C THR A 554 -14.57 26.67 24.46
N ALA A 555 -14.93 25.39 24.32
CA ALA A 555 -16.17 24.96 23.69
C ALA A 555 -17.43 25.39 24.48
N GLU A 556 -17.36 25.38 25.82
CA GLU A 556 -18.46 25.78 26.70
C GLU A 556 -18.68 27.30 26.72
N SER A 557 -17.65 28.09 26.38
CA SER A 557 -17.71 29.56 26.35
C SER A 557 -17.64 30.16 24.93
N GLU A 558 -17.77 29.33 23.89
CA GLU A 558 -17.70 29.76 22.49
C GLU A 558 -18.93 30.56 22.08
N ASN A 559 -18.71 31.69 21.40
CA ASN A 559 -19.76 32.60 20.94
C ASN A 559 -19.68 32.93 19.45
N ASP A 560 -18.58 32.59 18.76
CA ASP A 560 -18.52 32.62 17.31
C ASP A 560 -19.42 31.52 16.73
N SER A 561 -20.39 31.89 15.90
CA SER A 561 -21.41 30.98 15.39
C SER A 561 -20.84 29.91 14.43
N GLN A 562 -19.73 30.20 13.75
CA GLN A 562 -19.05 29.25 12.88
C GLN A 562 -18.26 28.24 13.72
N VAL A 563 -17.45 28.72 14.67
CA VAL A 563 -16.66 27.84 15.53
C VAL A 563 -17.57 26.99 16.42
N ALA A 564 -18.58 27.59 17.07
CA ALA A 564 -19.53 26.88 17.93
C ALA A 564 -20.29 25.79 17.17
N GLY A 565 -20.78 26.10 15.96
CA GLY A 565 -21.51 25.14 15.11
C GLY A 565 -20.66 23.93 14.74
N TYR A 566 -19.41 24.15 14.34
CA TYR A 566 -18.49 23.08 13.99
C TYR A 566 -18.12 22.23 15.21
N VAL A 567 -17.67 22.86 16.30
CA VAL A 567 -17.25 22.17 17.53
C VAL A 567 -18.40 21.32 18.09
N TYR A 568 -19.61 21.87 18.18
CA TYR A 568 -20.78 21.16 18.67
C TYR A 568 -21.12 19.93 17.82
N THR A 569 -21.17 20.08 16.49
CA THR A 569 -21.51 18.96 15.59
C THR A 569 -20.43 17.89 15.56
N SER A 570 -19.14 18.27 15.58
CA SER A 570 -18.01 17.35 15.66
C SER A 570 -18.04 16.50 16.93
N ILE A 571 -18.21 17.12 18.10
CA ILE A 571 -18.30 16.40 19.38
C ILE A 571 -19.55 15.50 19.42
N LYS A 572 -20.68 16.00 18.91
CA LYS A 572 -21.92 15.21 18.82
C LYS A 572 -21.77 13.96 17.95
N ASN A 573 -21.10 14.06 16.81
CA ASN A 573 -20.87 12.91 15.93
C ASN A 573 -19.87 11.92 16.55
N LEU A 574 -18.80 12.40 17.17
CA LEU A 574 -17.85 11.56 17.92
C LEU A 574 -18.53 10.75 19.04
N ASN A 575 -19.47 11.35 19.78
CA ASN A 575 -20.23 10.65 20.81
C ASN A 575 -21.17 9.56 20.26
N LYS A 576 -21.60 9.68 18.99
CA LYS A 576 -22.44 8.70 18.30
C LYS A 576 -21.66 7.63 17.55
N ALA A 577 -20.39 7.87 17.25
CA ALA A 577 -19.58 6.96 16.45
C ALA A 577 -19.32 5.63 17.17
N SER A 578 -19.43 4.53 16.42
CA SER A 578 -19.21 3.17 16.92
C SER A 578 -17.80 2.64 16.64
N SER A 579 -17.00 3.34 15.83
CA SER A 579 -15.69 2.86 15.40
C SER A 579 -14.68 2.78 16.56
N PRO A 580 -13.86 1.72 16.66
CA PRO A 580 -12.91 1.52 17.75
C PRO A 580 -12.01 2.73 18.06
N ASP A 581 -11.53 3.43 17.04
CA ASP A 581 -10.64 4.58 17.20
C ASP A 581 -11.32 5.78 17.88
N LYS A 582 -12.62 5.98 17.61
CA LYS A 582 -13.41 7.07 18.20
C LYS A 582 -13.85 6.77 19.64
N GLN A 583 -13.88 5.51 20.06
CA GLN A 583 -14.27 5.12 21.43
C GLN A 583 -13.33 5.66 22.51
N LYS A 584 -12.02 5.79 22.23
CA LYS A 584 -11.05 6.37 23.18
C LYS A 584 -11.35 7.84 23.44
N ILE A 585 -11.57 8.61 22.38
CA ILE A 585 -11.88 10.05 22.45
C ILE A 585 -13.24 10.25 23.10
N LYS A 586 -14.24 9.44 22.74
CA LYS A 586 -15.60 9.48 23.32
C LYS A 586 -15.59 9.47 24.85
N LYS A 587 -14.85 8.55 25.48
CA LYS A 587 -14.74 8.48 26.96
C LYS A 587 -14.23 9.77 27.59
N LEU A 588 -13.40 10.53 26.88
CA LEU A 588 -12.87 11.82 27.34
C LEU A 588 -13.87 12.97 27.11
N LEU A 589 -14.80 12.82 26.17
CA LEU A 589 -15.82 13.80 25.80
C LEU A 589 -17.15 13.66 26.58
N ASP A 590 -17.37 12.56 27.31
CA ASP A 590 -18.62 12.25 28.02
C ASP A 590 -19.07 13.35 29.02
N ASN A 591 -18.14 14.21 29.48
CA ASN A 591 -18.40 15.25 30.48
C ASN A 591 -18.38 16.70 29.93
N ILE A 592 -18.44 16.91 28.61
CA ILE A 592 -18.50 18.26 28.02
C ILE A 592 -19.96 18.70 27.89
N GLN A 593 -20.31 19.88 28.44
CA GLN A 593 -21.68 20.42 28.40
C GLN A 593 -21.78 21.62 27.46
N ILE A 594 -21.92 21.37 26.16
CA ILE A 594 -22.11 22.43 25.16
C ILE A 594 -23.60 22.72 24.99
N GLN A 595 -24.03 23.95 25.26
CA GLN A 595 -25.39 24.38 24.91
C GLN A 595 -25.55 24.33 23.38
N PRO A 596 -26.59 23.65 22.83
CA PRO A 596 -26.78 23.59 21.39
C PRO A 596 -26.83 25.01 20.81
N PRO A 597 -25.90 25.39 19.91
CA PRO A 597 -25.93 26.71 19.33
C PRO A 597 -27.23 26.89 18.52
N LYS A 598 -27.68 28.13 18.36
CA LYS A 598 -28.74 28.44 17.37
C LYS A 598 -28.13 28.32 15.98
N VAL A 599 -28.16 27.11 15.43
CA VAL A 599 -27.51 26.76 14.16
C VAL A 599 -28.55 26.78 13.04
N ASN A 600 -28.35 27.65 12.04
CA ASN A 600 -28.93 27.43 10.72
C ASN A 600 -28.06 26.42 9.98
N TYR A 601 -28.66 25.28 9.62
CA TYR A 601 -27.97 24.21 8.92
C TYR A 601 -27.29 24.68 7.62
N TRP A 602 -27.77 25.75 6.98
CA TRP A 602 -27.23 26.23 5.69
C TRP A 602 -26.21 27.37 5.81
N GLU A 603 -25.96 27.90 7.01
CA GLU A 603 -25.12 29.12 7.18
C GLU A 603 -23.99 28.93 8.19
N ASN A 604 -24.09 27.92 9.06
CA ASN A 604 -23.06 27.63 10.04
C ASN A 604 -22.16 26.46 9.61
N SER A 605 -20.89 26.58 10.01
CA SER A 605 -19.90 25.52 9.88
C SER A 605 -20.30 24.30 10.70
N LYS A 606 -20.02 23.11 10.16
CA LYS A 606 -20.51 21.83 10.72
C LYS A 606 -19.67 20.65 10.26
N ASN A 607 -19.67 19.61 11.09
CA ASN A 607 -19.22 18.27 10.75
C ASN A 607 -20.43 17.34 10.57
N ILE A 608 -20.41 16.53 9.51
CA ILE A 608 -21.44 15.54 9.19
C ILE A 608 -20.76 14.18 9.11
N GLU A 609 -21.33 13.18 9.76
CA GLU A 609 -20.84 11.81 9.70
C GLU A 609 -22.00 10.85 9.39
N VAL A 610 -21.81 10.01 8.36
CA VAL A 610 -22.73 8.94 7.99
C VAL A 610 -21.94 7.63 7.97
N THR A 611 -22.37 6.64 8.74
CA THR A 611 -21.69 5.34 8.87
C THR A 611 -22.67 4.19 8.69
N GLY A 612 -22.22 3.10 8.08
CA GLY A 612 -22.92 1.82 8.01
C GLY A 612 -21.96 0.67 8.33
N PHE A 613 -22.45 -0.37 9.00
CA PHE A 613 -21.66 -1.54 9.36
C PHE A 613 -22.46 -2.81 9.15
N SER A 614 -21.82 -3.85 8.62
CA SER A 614 -22.39 -5.18 8.43
C SER A 614 -21.68 -6.17 9.36
N GLU A 615 -22.39 -6.61 10.40
CA GLU A 615 -21.89 -7.61 11.36
C GLU A 615 -21.55 -8.95 10.69
N SER A 616 -22.35 -9.39 9.71
CA SER A 616 -22.15 -10.66 9.02
C SER A 616 -20.91 -10.67 8.13
N LEU A 617 -20.47 -9.51 7.63
CA LEU A 617 -19.30 -9.36 6.77
C LEU A 617 -18.08 -8.86 7.53
N ASN A 618 -18.26 -8.38 8.76
CA ASN A 618 -17.28 -7.61 9.50
C ASN A 618 -16.66 -6.47 8.65
N ILE A 619 -17.52 -5.80 7.86
CA ILE A 619 -17.15 -4.68 6.99
C ILE A 619 -18.06 -3.50 7.32
N GLY A 620 -17.47 -2.33 7.47
CA GLY A 620 -18.16 -1.06 7.61
C GLY A 620 -17.63 -0.01 6.66
N GLY A 621 -18.34 1.09 6.58
CA GLY A 621 -17.90 2.25 5.85
C GLY A 621 -18.58 3.50 6.38
N GLY A 622 -17.94 4.64 6.18
CA GLY A 622 -18.52 5.91 6.54
C GLY A 622 -17.97 7.04 5.71
N ILE A 623 -18.81 8.05 5.49
CA ILE A 623 -18.43 9.30 4.87
C ILE A 623 -18.54 10.38 5.93
N GLU A 624 -17.46 11.12 6.12
CA GLU A 624 -17.40 12.28 6.99
C GLU A 624 -17.17 13.54 6.14
N ALA A 625 -17.85 14.64 6.46
CA ALA A 625 -17.75 15.90 5.74
C ALA A 625 -17.64 17.07 6.73
N ASP A 626 -16.56 17.84 6.59
CA ASP A 626 -16.34 19.11 7.27
C ASP A 626 -16.72 20.23 6.30
N ILE A 627 -17.75 21.01 6.66
CA ILE A 627 -18.25 22.11 5.85
C ILE A 627 -18.03 23.40 6.63
N ILE A 628 -17.16 24.26 6.13
CA ILE A 628 -16.78 25.54 6.75
C ILE A 628 -17.46 26.68 5.99
N HIS A 629 -18.35 27.39 6.65
CA HIS A 629 -19.06 28.54 6.08
C HIS A 629 -18.33 29.85 6.38
N SER A 630 -18.52 30.82 5.49
CA SER A 630 -18.10 32.20 5.73
C SER A 630 -19.26 32.99 6.33
N PRO A 631 -19.04 33.86 7.33
CA PRO A 631 -20.07 34.76 7.84
C PRO A 631 -20.71 35.63 6.74
N ASP A 632 -19.93 35.98 5.72
CA ASP A 632 -20.32 36.91 4.66
C ASP A 632 -20.91 36.23 3.41
N SER A 633 -21.10 34.91 3.43
CA SER A 633 -21.49 34.15 2.24
C SER A 633 -22.44 32.99 2.51
N LYS A 634 -23.33 32.75 1.53
CA LYS A 634 -24.15 31.52 1.46
C LYS A 634 -23.39 30.35 0.84
N ILE A 635 -22.23 30.61 0.23
CA ILE A 635 -21.37 29.58 -0.33
C ILE A 635 -20.35 29.21 0.75
N PRO A 636 -20.19 27.91 1.07
CA PRO A 636 -19.15 27.49 2.01
C PRO A 636 -17.76 27.91 1.54
N ARG A 637 -16.95 28.39 2.49
CA ARG A 637 -15.53 28.72 2.29
C ARG A 637 -14.74 27.46 1.94
N SER A 638 -15.03 26.34 2.59
CA SER A 638 -14.43 25.04 2.24
C SER A 638 -15.35 23.87 2.54
N VAL A 639 -15.21 22.83 1.72
CA VAL A 639 -15.79 21.50 1.94
C VAL A 639 -14.65 20.49 1.92
N TYR A 640 -14.56 19.67 2.95
CA TYR A 640 -13.57 18.60 3.07
C TYR A 640 -14.26 17.30 3.43
N THR A 641 -14.12 16.28 2.58
CA THR A 641 -14.79 14.98 2.75
C THR A 641 -13.76 13.88 2.93
N ARG A 642 -14.10 12.88 3.76
CA ARG A 642 -13.28 11.71 4.08
C ARG A 642 -14.12 10.44 3.94
N LEU A 643 -13.60 9.46 3.20
CA LEU A 643 -14.20 8.14 3.04
C LEU A 643 -13.43 7.12 3.88
N ASN A 644 -14.08 6.62 4.93
CA ASN A 644 -13.55 5.58 5.80
C ASN A 644 -14.14 4.22 5.43
N VAL A 645 -13.32 3.19 5.40
CA VAL A 645 -13.73 1.80 5.17
C VAL A 645 -13.16 0.95 6.30
N GLY A 646 -14.04 0.26 7.01
CA GLY A 646 -13.70 -0.76 8.00
C GLY A 646 -13.72 -2.13 7.35
N ILE A 647 -12.62 -2.89 7.39
CA ILE A 647 -12.58 -4.28 6.90
C ILE A 647 -11.92 -5.12 7.99
N PHE A 648 -12.60 -6.17 8.48
CA PHE A 648 -12.07 -7.06 9.50
C PHE A 648 -11.52 -6.27 10.71
N ASP A 649 -12.35 -5.38 11.27
CA ASP A 649 -12.01 -4.48 12.40
C ASP A 649 -10.86 -3.50 12.17
N VAL A 650 -10.38 -3.38 10.94
CA VAL A 650 -9.40 -2.37 10.54
C VAL A 650 -10.10 -1.20 9.87
N ASN A 651 -10.01 0.01 10.44
CA ASN A 651 -10.47 1.24 9.80
C ASN A 651 -9.37 1.88 8.94
N ILE A 652 -9.71 2.16 7.69
CA ILE A 652 -8.81 2.76 6.70
C ILE A 652 -9.49 3.99 6.13
N ASN A 653 -8.84 5.15 6.18
CA ASN A 653 -9.28 6.33 5.45
C ASN A 653 -8.81 6.23 4.01
N LEU A 654 -9.72 5.87 3.09
CA LEU A 654 -9.37 5.51 1.73
C LEU A 654 -9.11 6.75 0.86
N LEU A 655 -9.98 7.75 0.94
CA LEU A 655 -10.00 8.90 0.04
C LEU A 655 -10.44 10.16 0.80
N GLU A 656 -9.77 11.28 0.53
CA GLU A 656 -10.18 12.60 0.96
C GLU A 656 -10.23 13.57 -0.22
N LEU A 657 -11.24 14.44 -0.22
CA LEU A 657 -11.43 15.46 -1.25
C LEU A 657 -11.65 16.79 -0.54
N SER A 658 -10.96 17.85 -0.98
CA SER A 658 -11.17 19.19 -0.44
C SER A 658 -11.31 20.22 -1.54
N ILE A 659 -12.30 21.08 -1.39
CA ILE A 659 -12.50 22.26 -2.20
C ILE A 659 -12.51 23.45 -1.25
N ARG A 660 -11.67 24.45 -1.50
CA ARG A 660 -11.70 25.74 -0.80
C ARG A 660 -11.86 26.87 -1.82
N ALA A 661 -12.81 27.75 -1.57
CA ALA A 661 -13.11 28.89 -2.43
C ALA A 661 -13.10 30.16 -1.59
N GLU A 662 -12.35 31.16 -2.03
CA GLU A 662 -12.22 32.47 -1.41
C GLU A 662 -12.50 33.55 -2.44
N GLY A 663 -13.27 34.59 -2.08
CA GLY A 663 -13.59 35.71 -2.97
C GLY A 663 -14.56 35.39 -4.13
N LEU A 664 -14.99 34.13 -4.30
CA LEU A 664 -15.84 33.69 -5.42
C LEU A 664 -17.19 34.44 -5.52
N GLU A 665 -17.69 35.02 -4.42
CA GLU A 665 -18.87 35.87 -4.43
C GLU A 665 -18.70 37.11 -5.30
N GLU A 666 -17.51 37.72 -5.34
CA GLU A 666 -17.27 38.92 -6.15
C GLU A 666 -17.30 38.60 -7.64
N LEU A 667 -16.76 37.44 -8.02
CA LEU A 667 -16.85 36.92 -9.39
C LEU A 667 -18.30 36.59 -9.77
N LEU A 668 -19.03 35.90 -8.89
CA LEU A 668 -20.45 35.59 -9.13
C LEU A 668 -21.31 36.85 -9.21
N LYS A 669 -21.05 37.86 -8.37
CA LYS A 669 -21.71 39.18 -8.44
C LYS A 669 -21.40 39.91 -9.75
N LYS A 670 -20.15 39.86 -10.25
CA LYS A 670 -19.76 40.45 -11.55
C LYS A 670 -20.42 39.73 -12.74
N VAL A 671 -20.53 38.41 -12.66
CA VAL A 671 -21.14 37.56 -13.71
C VAL A 671 -22.66 37.69 -13.74
N ILE A 672 -23.31 37.74 -12.57
CA ILE A 672 -24.76 37.82 -12.44
C ILE A 672 -25.25 39.28 -12.54
N GLY A 673 -24.37 40.26 -12.28
CA GLY A 673 -24.70 41.68 -12.15
C GLY A 673 -24.55 42.59 -13.38
N PHE A 674 -24.40 42.07 -14.61
CA PHE A 674 -24.44 42.94 -15.81
C PHE A 674 -25.88 43.37 -16.18
N LYS A 675 -26.09 44.69 -16.15
CA LYS A 675 -27.33 45.50 -16.21
C LYS A 675 -28.32 45.26 -17.38
N ASP A 676 -29.61 45.33 -17.04
CA ASP A 676 -30.79 45.99 -17.65
C ASP A 676 -31.03 46.12 -19.17
N LYS A 677 -30.19 45.61 -20.07
CA LYS A 677 -30.56 45.42 -21.48
C LYS A 677 -30.02 44.09 -22.02
N PRO A 678 -30.88 43.20 -22.55
CA PRO A 678 -30.41 41.94 -23.11
C PRO A 678 -29.70 42.19 -24.44
N SER A 679 -28.37 42.04 -24.48
CA SER A 679 -27.68 41.77 -25.74
C SER A 679 -28.07 40.36 -26.19
N LYS A 680 -28.50 40.21 -27.45
CA LYS A 680 -28.95 38.93 -28.04
C LYS A 680 -27.84 37.88 -28.20
N GLU A 681 -26.63 38.19 -27.80
CA GLU A 681 -25.52 37.24 -27.72
C GLU A 681 -25.01 37.22 -26.28
N ARG A 682 -25.53 36.28 -25.48
CA ARG A 682 -24.89 35.89 -24.21
C ARG A 682 -23.71 35.00 -24.54
N SER A 683 -22.56 35.64 -24.78
CA SER A 683 -21.31 34.93 -25.03
C SER A 683 -20.75 34.34 -23.73
N TRP A 684 -20.83 33.02 -23.59
CA TRP A 684 -20.22 32.23 -22.50
C TRP A 684 -18.68 32.21 -22.54
N SER A 685 -18.07 32.96 -23.45
CA SER A 685 -16.62 33.23 -23.47
C SER A 685 -16.12 33.87 -22.16
N LEU A 686 -16.99 34.44 -21.33
CA LEU A 686 -16.67 35.03 -20.02
C LEU A 686 -16.23 34.00 -18.95
N PHE A 687 -16.55 32.72 -19.12
CA PHE A 687 -16.03 31.62 -18.28
C PHE A 687 -14.84 30.89 -18.91
N SER A 688 -14.33 31.39 -20.04
CA SER A 688 -13.08 30.89 -20.60
C SER A 688 -11.90 31.29 -19.71
N SER A 689 -10.82 30.51 -19.74
CA SER A 689 -9.60 30.73 -18.94
C SER A 689 -8.99 32.12 -19.08
N LYS A 690 -9.31 32.87 -20.15
CA LYS A 690 -8.85 34.25 -20.37
C LYS A 690 -9.61 35.33 -19.58
N HIS A 691 -10.82 35.05 -19.10
CA HIS A 691 -11.64 36.03 -18.35
C HIS A 691 -11.70 35.74 -16.83
N LEU A 692 -11.34 34.53 -16.40
CA LEU A 692 -11.14 34.16 -15.00
C LEU A 692 -9.73 34.54 -14.45
N THR A 693 -8.87 35.08 -15.31
CA THR A 693 -7.46 35.41 -15.02
C THR A 693 -7.20 36.92 -14.90
N GLY A 694 -8.25 37.76 -14.91
CA GLY A 694 -8.11 39.17 -14.57
C GLY A 694 -7.92 39.33 -13.06
N GLU A 695 -7.09 40.31 -12.65
CA GLU A 695 -6.83 40.71 -11.25
C GLU A 695 -8.10 40.68 -10.39
N SER A 696 -8.34 39.55 -9.74
CA SER A 696 -9.36 39.40 -8.72
C SER A 696 -8.75 38.52 -7.63
N ASP A 697 -8.89 38.93 -6.38
CA ASP A 697 -8.40 38.22 -5.18
C ASP A 697 -9.17 36.92 -4.90
N SER A 698 -9.79 36.34 -5.93
CA SER A 698 -10.58 35.13 -5.84
C SER A 698 -9.70 33.90 -6.03
N GLU A 699 -9.68 33.02 -5.03
CA GLU A 699 -8.87 31.83 -5.01
C GLU A 699 -9.76 30.57 -4.94
N LEU A 700 -9.58 29.65 -5.87
CA LEU A 700 -10.16 28.31 -5.81
C LEU A 700 -9.03 27.29 -5.70
N SER A 701 -9.05 26.44 -4.68
CA SER A 701 -8.11 25.32 -4.55
C SER A 701 -8.81 23.99 -4.34
N LEU A 702 -8.19 22.95 -4.87
CA LEU A 702 -8.66 21.56 -4.84
C LEU A 702 -7.49 20.66 -4.45
N PHE A 703 -7.74 19.72 -3.54
CA PHE A 703 -6.82 18.63 -3.30
C PHE A 703 -7.51 17.27 -3.23
N VAL A 704 -6.75 16.23 -3.56
CA VAL A 704 -7.14 14.83 -3.42
C VAL A 704 -6.08 14.10 -2.60
N ARG A 705 -6.54 13.35 -1.61
CA ARG A 705 -5.69 12.48 -0.80
C ARG A 705 -6.18 11.05 -0.88
N ALA A 706 -5.25 10.11 -0.96
CA ALA A 706 -5.52 8.69 -0.78
C ALA A 706 -4.74 8.20 0.43
N LEU A 707 -5.38 7.53 1.38
CA LEU A 707 -4.72 7.00 2.59
C LEU A 707 -3.92 8.06 3.36
N ASN A 708 -4.52 9.25 3.52
CA ASN A 708 -3.92 10.47 4.11
C ASN A 708 -2.71 11.05 3.33
N THR A 709 -2.38 10.50 2.15
CA THR A 709 -1.34 11.01 1.24
C THR A 709 -1.97 11.93 0.22
N GLU A 710 -1.55 13.19 0.19
CA GLU A 710 -1.89 14.14 -0.85
C GLU A 710 -1.14 13.81 -2.13
N ILE A 711 -1.91 13.38 -3.12
CA ILE A 711 -1.42 12.96 -4.45
C ILE A 711 -1.69 14.03 -5.51
N PHE A 712 -2.57 14.98 -5.21
CA PHE A 712 -2.97 16.03 -6.13
C PHE A 712 -3.35 17.30 -5.40
N TYR A 713 -2.84 18.42 -5.92
CA TYR A 713 -3.18 19.78 -5.50
C TYR A 713 -3.20 20.72 -6.71
N ARG A 714 -4.22 21.56 -6.81
CA ARG A 714 -4.29 22.68 -7.76
C ARG A 714 -4.94 23.89 -7.13
N SER A 715 -4.54 25.07 -7.59
CA SER A 715 -5.13 26.36 -7.20
C SER A 715 -5.42 27.22 -8.43
N ALA A 716 -6.17 28.32 -8.25
CA ALA A 716 -6.65 29.13 -9.35
C ALA A 716 -5.55 29.82 -10.17
N SER A 717 -4.40 30.12 -9.56
CA SER A 717 -3.20 30.60 -10.25
C SER A 717 -2.62 29.60 -11.26
N ASP A 718 -2.91 28.30 -11.12
CA ASP A 718 -2.45 27.21 -11.99
C ASP A 718 -3.48 26.78 -13.07
N LEU A 719 -4.64 27.46 -13.17
CA LEU A 719 -5.83 27.03 -13.94
C LEU A 719 -5.66 26.98 -15.48
N SER A 720 -4.53 27.41 -16.05
CA SER A 720 -4.28 27.29 -17.50
C SER A 720 -4.40 25.85 -18.02
N GLY A 721 -4.16 24.86 -17.15
CA GLY A 721 -4.29 23.43 -17.45
C GLY A 721 -5.66 22.79 -17.16
N LEU A 722 -6.62 23.50 -16.55
CA LEU A 722 -7.95 22.92 -16.31
C LEU A 722 -8.79 22.83 -17.59
N GLY A 723 -8.47 23.61 -18.63
CA GLY A 723 -9.14 23.53 -19.94
C GLY A 723 -9.06 22.14 -20.59
N GLU A 724 -8.07 21.31 -20.23
CA GLU A 724 -7.93 19.94 -20.75
C GLU A 724 -8.67 18.87 -19.93
N MET A 725 -9.05 19.14 -18.67
CA MET A 725 -9.81 18.21 -17.83
C MET A 725 -11.28 18.62 -17.63
N ILE A 726 -11.60 19.88 -17.88
CA ILE A 726 -12.93 20.44 -17.65
C ILE A 726 -13.83 20.19 -18.87
N ARG A 727 -14.68 19.18 -18.74
CA ARG A 727 -15.96 19.07 -19.46
C ARG A 727 -16.96 20.16 -19.05
N ILE A 728 -16.70 21.05 -18.08
CA ILE A 728 -17.69 22.03 -17.56
C ILE A 728 -18.23 22.96 -18.65
N ALA A 729 -17.46 23.28 -19.70
CA ALA A 729 -17.98 24.00 -20.86
C ALA A 729 -19.03 23.19 -21.67
N GLU A 730 -18.85 21.86 -21.73
CA GLU A 730 -19.79 20.90 -22.34
C GLU A 730 -21.04 20.71 -21.44
N ILE A 731 -20.85 20.72 -20.11
CA ILE A 731 -21.91 20.67 -19.08
C ILE A 731 -22.84 21.88 -19.19
N THR A 732 -22.26 23.09 -19.27
CA THR A 732 -23.02 24.35 -19.37
C THR A 732 -23.70 24.49 -20.72
N ASN A 733 -23.08 24.02 -21.81
CA ASN A 733 -23.70 24.04 -23.13
C ASN A 733 -24.89 23.08 -23.23
N LYS A 734 -24.79 21.87 -22.64
CA LYS A 734 -25.90 20.92 -22.53
C LYS A 734 -27.04 21.45 -21.67
N LEU A 735 -26.76 21.99 -20.49
CA LEU A 735 -27.80 22.57 -19.60
C LEU A 735 -28.50 23.81 -20.17
N ALA A 736 -27.85 24.54 -21.10
CA ALA A 736 -28.45 25.70 -21.75
C ALA A 736 -29.41 25.33 -22.90
N HIS A 737 -29.26 24.14 -23.50
CA HIS A 737 -30.03 23.71 -24.68
C HIS A 737 -30.97 22.53 -24.38
N GLU A 738 -30.61 21.66 -23.44
CA GLU A 738 -31.35 20.48 -23.02
C GLU A 738 -31.66 20.64 -21.52
N ASN A 739 -32.95 20.56 -21.15
CA ASN A 739 -33.41 20.75 -19.77
C ASN A 739 -32.79 19.76 -18.74
N ASN A 740 -32.03 18.76 -19.20
CA ASN A 740 -31.35 17.76 -18.39
C ASN A 740 -29.92 17.52 -18.94
N ALA A 741 -28.95 17.33 -18.05
CA ALA A 741 -27.60 16.91 -18.40
C ALA A 741 -27.11 15.82 -17.43
N ASP A 742 -26.71 14.67 -17.97
CA ASP A 742 -26.22 13.53 -17.20
C ASP A 742 -24.69 13.42 -17.30
N PHE A 743 -24.05 13.36 -16.14
CA PHE A 743 -22.62 13.13 -15.98
C PHE A 743 -22.42 11.81 -15.27
N SER A 744 -21.41 11.03 -15.65
CA SER A 744 -20.97 9.87 -14.89
C SER A 744 -19.49 9.63 -15.05
N HIS A 745 -18.82 9.28 -13.94
CA HIS A 745 -17.41 8.93 -13.89
C HIS A 745 -17.23 7.68 -13.05
N SER A 746 -16.60 6.68 -13.65
CA SER A 746 -16.21 5.44 -12.98
C SER A 746 -14.79 5.55 -12.44
N LEU A 747 -14.61 5.21 -11.16
CA LEU A 747 -13.33 5.15 -10.48
C LEU A 747 -13.18 3.79 -9.79
N VAL A 748 -11.98 3.21 -9.86
CA VAL A 748 -11.62 2.03 -9.07
C VAL A 748 -11.09 2.53 -7.73
N PHE A 749 -11.92 2.54 -6.69
CA PHE A 749 -11.48 3.03 -5.37
C PHE A 749 -10.74 1.95 -4.57
N MET A 750 -10.97 0.68 -4.87
CA MET A 750 -10.36 -0.42 -4.15
C MET A 750 -9.85 -1.47 -5.14
N ASN A 751 -8.58 -1.80 -5.04
CA ASN A 751 -8.01 -2.96 -5.70
C ASN A 751 -7.01 -3.59 -4.74
N SER A 752 -7.49 -4.58 -4.01
CA SER A 752 -6.76 -5.22 -2.93
C SER A 752 -6.75 -6.72 -3.11
N LYS A 753 -5.77 -7.37 -2.51
CA LYS A 753 -5.50 -8.79 -2.63
C LYS A 753 -5.12 -9.33 -1.26
N LEU A 754 -5.88 -10.28 -0.76
CA LEU A 754 -5.50 -11.06 0.41
C LEU A 754 -4.78 -12.32 -0.08
N VAL A 755 -3.54 -12.51 0.38
CA VAL A 755 -2.71 -13.69 0.09
C VAL A 755 -2.66 -14.58 1.33
N ILE A 756 -2.90 -15.88 1.13
CA ILE A 756 -3.01 -16.90 2.17
C ILE A 756 -2.04 -18.02 1.81
N PRO A 757 -0.84 -18.07 2.41
CA PRO A 757 0.12 -19.16 2.25
C PRO A 757 -0.46 -20.49 2.71
N SER A 758 -0.17 -21.54 1.95
CA SER A 758 -0.49 -22.92 2.27
C SER A 758 0.76 -23.69 2.68
N ILE A 759 0.57 -24.78 3.42
CA ILE A 759 1.65 -25.73 3.81
C ILE A 759 2.42 -26.33 2.62
N THR A 760 1.90 -26.19 1.39
CA THR A 760 2.56 -26.67 0.17
C THR A 760 3.49 -25.62 -0.47
N GLY A 761 3.55 -24.40 0.08
CA GLY A 761 4.30 -23.28 -0.50
C GLY A 761 3.61 -22.62 -1.68
N ARG A 762 2.35 -22.99 -1.94
CA ARG A 762 1.43 -22.23 -2.78
C ARG A 762 0.64 -21.25 -1.92
N SER A 763 -0.07 -20.32 -2.56
CA SER A 763 -0.97 -19.41 -1.87
C SER A 763 -2.36 -19.40 -2.50
N TYR A 764 -3.37 -19.24 -1.65
CA TYR A 764 -4.71 -18.86 -2.06
C TYR A 764 -4.81 -17.33 -2.10
N THR A 765 -5.55 -16.81 -3.06
CA THR A 765 -5.69 -15.38 -3.29
C THR A 765 -7.14 -14.97 -3.34
N PHE A 766 -7.45 -13.91 -2.62
CA PHE A 766 -8.73 -13.22 -2.63
C PHE A 766 -8.53 -11.80 -3.15
N ASP A 767 -8.90 -11.56 -4.41
CA ASP A 767 -8.90 -10.22 -4.97
C ASP A 767 -10.22 -9.52 -4.65
N PHE A 768 -10.14 -8.33 -4.09
CA PHE A 768 -11.25 -7.44 -3.82
C PHE A 768 -11.10 -6.20 -4.70
N THR A 769 -12.00 -6.06 -5.67
CA THR A 769 -12.09 -4.87 -6.52
C THR A 769 -13.36 -4.12 -6.18
N GLY A 770 -13.24 -2.87 -5.76
CA GLY A 770 -14.34 -1.94 -5.58
C GLY A 770 -14.25 -0.84 -6.63
N THR A 771 -15.31 -0.70 -7.42
CA THR A 771 -15.45 0.37 -8.41
C THR A 771 -16.68 1.19 -8.10
N SER A 772 -16.58 2.51 -8.15
CA SER A 772 -17.72 3.40 -7.99
C SER A 772 -17.91 4.16 -9.29
N THR A 773 -19.14 4.22 -9.78
CA THR A 773 -19.55 5.15 -10.82
C THR A 773 -20.41 6.21 -10.18
N VAL A 774 -19.88 7.42 -10.06
CA VAL A 774 -20.64 8.57 -9.56
C VAL A 774 -21.18 9.31 -10.77
N GLY A 775 -22.50 9.47 -10.81
CA GLY A 775 -23.17 10.31 -11.76
C GLY A 775 -23.84 11.52 -11.12
N VAL A 776 -24.04 12.57 -11.92
CA VAL A 776 -24.82 13.74 -11.54
C VAL A 776 -25.72 14.06 -12.71
N THR A 777 -27.01 13.97 -12.49
CA THR A 777 -28.05 14.42 -13.42
C THR A 777 -28.46 15.82 -13.00
N ALA A 778 -28.04 16.84 -13.74
CA ALA A 778 -28.47 18.21 -13.53
C ALA A 778 -29.70 18.49 -14.40
N ARG A 779 -30.82 18.88 -13.81
CA ARG A 779 -32.03 19.31 -14.52
C ARG A 779 -32.26 20.80 -14.27
N SER A 780 -32.37 21.59 -15.32
CA SER A 780 -32.70 23.01 -15.19
C SER A 780 -34.15 23.24 -15.58
N LYS A 781 -34.94 23.81 -14.68
CA LYS A 781 -36.26 24.36 -15.00
C LYS A 781 -36.14 25.88 -15.01
N VAL A 782 -36.17 26.45 -16.21
CA VAL A 782 -36.14 27.91 -16.42
C VAL A 782 -37.56 28.34 -16.80
N ASP A 783 -38.30 28.97 -15.90
CA ASP A 783 -39.60 29.55 -16.23
C ASP A 783 -39.39 30.85 -17.02
N LEU A 784 -39.37 30.73 -18.34
CA LEU A 784 -39.14 31.82 -19.29
C LEU A 784 -40.32 32.81 -19.43
N LEU A 785 -41.47 32.53 -18.78
CA LEU A 785 -42.71 33.31 -18.95
C LEU A 785 -42.90 34.42 -17.90
N SER A 786 -41.98 34.59 -16.94
CA SER A 786 -42.04 35.65 -15.92
C SER A 786 -40.82 36.56 -15.93
N LEU A 787 -40.66 37.35 -16.99
CA LEU A 787 -39.78 38.52 -17.00
C LEU A 787 -40.62 39.80 -17.20
N PRO A 788 -40.40 40.85 -16.38
CA PRO A 788 -39.04 41.32 -16.11
C PRO A 788 -38.68 41.65 -14.64
N ARG A 789 -39.10 40.87 -13.62
CA ARG A 789 -38.60 41.13 -12.24
C ARG A 789 -38.16 39.95 -11.38
N ASN A 790 -38.66 38.72 -11.55
CA ASN A 790 -38.25 37.57 -10.75
C ASN A 790 -38.10 36.32 -11.64
N ALA A 791 -36.93 36.13 -12.23
CA ALA A 791 -36.62 34.88 -12.90
C ALA A 791 -36.03 33.90 -11.87
N ASP A 792 -36.86 32.98 -11.38
CA ASP A 792 -36.40 31.90 -10.53
C ASP A 792 -35.81 30.77 -11.39
N VAL A 793 -34.51 30.57 -11.27
CA VAL A 793 -33.80 29.46 -11.93
C VAL A 793 -33.74 28.32 -10.93
N HIS A 794 -34.53 27.28 -11.17
CA HIS A 794 -34.49 26.06 -10.38
C HIS A 794 -33.56 25.05 -11.05
N ILE A 795 -32.37 24.89 -10.49
CA ILE A 795 -31.43 23.84 -10.90
C ILE A 795 -31.58 22.68 -9.91
N HIS A 796 -32.11 21.57 -10.39
CA HIS A 796 -32.28 20.34 -9.65
C HIS A 796 -31.12 19.39 -9.97
N PHE A 797 -30.22 19.20 -9.02
CA PHE A 797 -29.15 18.21 -9.15
C PHE A 797 -29.60 16.90 -8.52
N GLN A 798 -29.64 15.83 -9.30
CA GLN A 798 -29.88 14.46 -8.88
C GLN A 798 -28.56 13.69 -8.94
N PRO A 799 -27.76 13.69 -7.86
CA PRO A 799 -26.58 12.83 -7.78
C PRO A 799 -27.01 11.36 -7.74
N SER A 800 -26.26 10.51 -8.45
CA SER A 800 -26.36 9.06 -8.39
C SER A 800 -25.00 8.47 -8.09
N ALA A 801 -24.96 7.41 -7.30
CA ALA A 801 -23.73 6.65 -7.09
C ALA A 801 -24.05 5.17 -7.22
N ASN A 802 -23.38 4.52 -8.15
CA ASN A 802 -23.35 3.07 -8.28
C ASN A 802 -22.03 2.57 -7.70
N ILE A 803 -22.11 1.67 -6.73
CA ILE A 803 -20.92 1.03 -6.15
C ILE A 803 -20.97 -0.45 -6.52
N GLU A 804 -19.96 -0.90 -7.26
CA GLU A 804 -19.75 -2.30 -7.61
C GLU A 804 -18.60 -2.90 -6.79
N PHE A 805 -18.88 -4.03 -6.13
CA PHE A 805 -17.86 -4.87 -5.52
C PHE A 805 -17.72 -6.17 -6.32
N ALA A 806 -16.49 -6.52 -6.66
CA ALA A 806 -16.12 -7.77 -7.27
C ALA A 806 -15.09 -8.51 -6.41
N THR A 807 -15.36 -9.78 -6.14
CA THR A 807 -14.41 -10.67 -5.44
C THR A 807 -14.00 -11.81 -6.36
N THR A 808 -12.69 -12.09 -6.42
CA THR A 808 -12.14 -13.25 -7.14
C THR A 808 -11.34 -14.12 -6.18
N VAL A 809 -11.54 -15.43 -6.25
CA VAL A 809 -10.84 -16.42 -5.40
C VAL A 809 -10.16 -17.47 -6.27
N GLY A 810 -8.94 -17.86 -5.92
CA GLY A 810 -8.21 -18.93 -6.59
C GLY A 810 -6.84 -19.23 -5.99
N ILE A 811 -6.12 -20.19 -6.58
CA ILE A 811 -4.73 -20.51 -6.26
C ILE A 811 -3.82 -19.59 -7.11
N GLN A 812 -2.84 -18.94 -6.47
CA GLN A 812 -1.91 -18.04 -7.15
C GLN A 812 -1.15 -18.78 -8.27
N SER A 813 -1.14 -18.16 -9.45
CA SER A 813 -0.28 -18.50 -10.59
C SER A 813 0.28 -17.20 -11.15
N ASN A 814 1.52 -17.23 -11.61
CA ASN A 814 2.23 -16.06 -12.12
C ASN A 814 1.56 -15.41 -13.34
N LYS A 815 0.66 -16.10 -14.08
CA LYS A 815 0.19 -15.58 -15.38
C LYS A 815 -1.27 -15.91 -15.77
N HIS A 816 -1.93 -16.92 -15.20
CA HIS A 816 -3.33 -17.25 -15.53
C HIS A 816 -4.18 -17.54 -14.29
N ARG A 817 -5.26 -16.76 -14.11
CA ARG A 817 -6.28 -16.99 -13.07
C ARG A 817 -7.51 -17.61 -13.72
N ALA A 818 -7.85 -18.85 -13.38
CA ALA A 818 -9.24 -19.28 -13.48
C ALA A 818 -10.00 -18.55 -12.36
N ARG A 819 -11.17 -17.97 -12.64
CA ARG A 819 -11.82 -17.00 -11.74
C ARG A 819 -13.24 -17.44 -11.41
N LEU A 820 -13.58 -17.42 -10.13
CA LEU A 820 -14.95 -17.17 -9.69
C LEU A 820 -15.09 -15.64 -9.64
N LYS A 821 -15.78 -15.03 -10.61
CA LYS A 821 -16.11 -13.60 -10.57
C LYS A 821 -17.57 -13.46 -10.16
N LYS A 822 -17.84 -12.66 -9.14
CA LYS A 822 -19.19 -12.20 -8.80
C LYS A 822 -19.16 -10.68 -8.64
N SER A 823 -20.15 -10.01 -9.20
CA SER A 823 -20.35 -8.56 -9.20
C SER A 823 -21.66 -8.23 -8.51
N TYR A 824 -21.66 -7.20 -7.67
CA TYR A 824 -22.85 -6.69 -6.97
C TYR A 824 -22.96 -5.21 -7.20
N ILE A 825 -24.16 -4.72 -7.55
CA ILE A 825 -24.46 -3.32 -7.83
C ILE A 825 -25.39 -2.81 -6.74
N THR A 826 -25.03 -1.72 -6.08
CA THR A 826 -25.92 -0.99 -5.17
C THR A 826 -26.10 0.43 -5.70
N ASP A 827 -27.34 0.81 -5.98
CA ASP A 827 -27.70 2.15 -6.43
C ASP A 827 -28.22 2.97 -5.25
N TYR A 828 -27.52 4.06 -4.92
CA TYR A 828 -28.01 5.05 -3.98
C TYR A 828 -28.57 6.24 -4.76
N MET A 829 -29.89 6.46 -4.65
CA MET A 829 -30.54 7.70 -5.07
C MET A 829 -30.82 8.55 -3.83
N TYR A 830 -30.22 9.74 -3.79
CA TYR A 830 -30.54 10.74 -2.78
C TYR A 830 -31.71 11.59 -3.30
N ASN A 831 -32.83 11.57 -2.57
CA ASN A 831 -34.01 12.42 -2.84
C ASN A 831 -33.98 13.70 -2.02
#